data_AF-A0AAJ0AQI8-F1
#
_entry.id   AF-A0AAJ0AQI8-F1
#
_cell.length_a   1.000
_cell.length_b   1.000
_cell.length_c   1.000
_cell.angle_alpha   90.00
_cell.angle_beta   90.00
_cell.angle_gamma   90.00
#
_symmetry.space_group_name_H-M   'P 1'
#
loop_
_entity.id
_entity.type
_entity.pdbx_description
1 polymer ?
#
loop_
_entity_poly.entity_id
_entity_poly.type
_entity_poly.pdbx_seq_one_letter_code
_entity_poly.pdbx_strand_id
1 'polypeptide(L)'
;MNGDWAAFTNAKIVAHGVIIVHEAAADSLRRFPGLLKLLLHKSRAAYVFWCIGESLQLSPAYPSIRSMHNETAKPGTFELTRFFPHGTAILVTPSFLVSEPRRAFQLFQWYNRTYQKPNNNQKIVAAANIREYLRDLSHERSARRDELMADGDLTRRWPTSKREEIARVAGLSKEDCTARFETWAIVEGLQPAIETSIVPDEQLEAIVFADGSIDANDEQSLVNWFGCWSQTRFDQFRKFHVLGTDGDSDNSHLIEDSDIPVYPFGIGRDVGAEAHGPCQTTSGSDNNLGPESRVSKLLGGLSANHFKSKLKSIASRRERPRACPFGKLFGFAVSYYEDVANTADSYGDFHRDFSTFDKWMEWPWPFFSVHQEGFKPPAASYHLPPTFNTYFAFFHTPEEDHSRKPPPRYPWLAIWRVREPYNKWMGTELIIWDVAAKNRYSAANEIYESQLLKAQQHLIQMVRERSEAKHRGLPLLEVWQGGFETEPSEYTLPVDVTVHNLDVMMSDCKLYLPAIDTLLLRRGFRKINPGDAPIRQERHPADSPMDIDMVGGHRNHGGESKIIFYPPGGNLTGQSRCENFFYTWVVSLDRRNPRSAWPYTFRPTTEWYQQQVAENRHFEHLNVASWERVFELIRILTPKSKTESRESDKK
;
A
#
# COMPACT_ATOMS: atom_id res chain seq x y z
N MET A 1 -37.76 -15.97 -20.38
CA MET A 1 -37.05 -16.30 -19.12
C MET A 1 -36.20 -15.09 -18.78
N ASN A 2 -36.70 -14.20 -17.92
CA ASN A 2 -35.96 -13.01 -17.51
C ASN A 2 -34.87 -13.44 -16.53
N GLY A 3 -33.62 -13.03 -16.80
CA GLY A 3 -32.42 -13.44 -16.06
C GLY A 3 -32.30 -12.81 -14.68
N ASP A 4 -33.23 -13.14 -13.78
CA ASP A 4 -33.18 -12.74 -12.38
C ASP A 4 -32.18 -13.61 -11.60
N TRP A 5 -31.19 -12.98 -10.95
CA TRP A 5 -30.20 -13.63 -10.10
C TRP A 5 -30.84 -14.50 -9.01
N ALA A 6 -32.01 -14.09 -8.50
CA ALA A 6 -32.75 -14.82 -7.49
C ALA A 6 -33.07 -16.27 -7.92
N ALA A 7 -33.24 -16.54 -9.22
CA ALA A 7 -33.51 -17.86 -9.75
C ALA A 7 -32.35 -18.85 -9.50
N PHE A 8 -31.09 -18.39 -9.55
CA PHE A 8 -29.92 -19.24 -9.28
C PHE A 8 -29.79 -19.60 -7.80
N THR A 9 -30.19 -18.70 -6.89
CA THR A 9 -30.10 -18.95 -5.44
C THR A 9 -31.15 -19.96 -4.94
N ASN A 10 -32.19 -20.20 -5.73
CA ASN A 10 -33.25 -21.17 -5.47
C ASN A 10 -33.06 -22.44 -6.32
N ALA A 11 -32.51 -23.48 -5.70
CA ALA A 11 -32.27 -24.78 -6.34
C ALA A 11 -33.54 -25.48 -6.87
N LYS A 12 -34.74 -25.06 -6.43
CA LYS A 12 -36.01 -25.56 -6.98
C LYS A 12 -36.34 -24.97 -8.36
N ILE A 13 -35.75 -23.83 -8.70
CA ILE A 13 -35.98 -23.11 -9.96
C ILE A 13 -34.86 -23.44 -10.95
N VAL A 14 -33.59 -23.29 -10.54
CA VAL A 14 -32.42 -23.58 -11.37
C VAL A 14 -31.50 -24.56 -10.65
N ALA A 15 -31.51 -25.82 -11.10
CA ALA A 15 -30.65 -26.87 -10.56
C ALA A 15 -29.20 -26.80 -11.10
N HIS A 16 -29.03 -26.31 -12.32
CA HIS A 16 -27.73 -26.12 -12.99
C HIS A 16 -27.77 -24.82 -13.80
N GLY A 17 -26.66 -24.08 -13.83
CA GLY A 17 -26.64 -22.75 -14.42
C GLY A 17 -25.27 -22.30 -14.91
N VAL A 18 -25.27 -21.59 -16.04
CA VAL A 18 -24.10 -20.87 -16.55
C VAL A 18 -24.28 -19.39 -16.24
N ILE A 19 -23.29 -18.80 -15.57
CA ILE A 19 -23.27 -17.39 -15.19
C ILE A 19 -22.13 -16.75 -15.97
N ILE A 20 -22.46 -15.80 -16.84
CA ILE A 20 -21.46 -15.06 -17.62
C ILE A 20 -21.40 -13.66 -17.03
N VAL A 21 -20.20 -13.26 -16.63
CA VAL A 21 -19.91 -11.99 -15.98
C VAL A 21 -19.06 -11.18 -16.95
N HIS A 22 -19.46 -9.95 -17.24
CA HIS A 22 -18.58 -9.05 -17.97
C HIS A 22 -17.41 -8.63 -17.07
N GLU A 23 -16.20 -8.50 -17.60
CA GLU A 23 -15.00 -8.17 -16.82
C GLU A 23 -15.19 -6.93 -15.94
N ALA A 24 -15.82 -5.87 -16.46
CA ALA A 24 -16.15 -4.66 -15.70
C ALA A 24 -17.08 -4.88 -14.49
N ALA A 25 -17.79 -6.01 -14.43
CA ALA A 25 -18.69 -6.38 -13.33
C ALA A 25 -18.06 -7.39 -12.35
N ALA A 26 -16.82 -7.86 -12.59
CA ALA A 26 -16.16 -8.85 -11.74
C ALA A 26 -16.04 -8.38 -10.28
N ASP A 27 -15.68 -7.12 -10.06
CA ASP A 27 -15.55 -6.54 -8.70
C ASP A 27 -16.89 -6.45 -7.97
N SER A 28 -18.01 -6.40 -8.69
CA SER A 28 -19.35 -6.35 -8.11
C SER A 28 -19.83 -7.70 -7.61
N LEU A 29 -19.22 -8.83 -8.05
CA LEU A 29 -19.60 -10.18 -7.61
C LEU A 29 -19.59 -10.36 -6.10
N ARG A 30 -18.71 -9.63 -5.39
CA ARG A 30 -18.67 -9.62 -3.92
C ARG A 30 -19.99 -9.17 -3.26
N ARG A 31 -20.92 -8.58 -4.02
CA ARG A 31 -22.23 -8.10 -3.55
C ARG A 31 -23.40 -9.00 -3.98
N PHE A 32 -23.16 -10.07 -4.75
CA PHE A 32 -24.22 -10.86 -5.36
C PHE A 32 -24.77 -11.90 -4.38
N PRO A 33 -25.96 -11.70 -3.80
CA PRO A 33 -26.42 -12.45 -2.64
C PRO A 33 -26.49 -13.96 -2.90
N GLY A 34 -25.99 -14.77 -1.98
CA GLY A 34 -25.96 -16.21 -2.12
C GLY A 34 -24.86 -16.74 -3.05
N LEU A 35 -23.90 -15.91 -3.51
CA LEU A 35 -22.77 -16.37 -4.32
C LEU A 35 -22.00 -17.49 -3.61
N LEU A 36 -21.69 -17.34 -2.31
CA LEU A 36 -21.03 -18.39 -1.54
C LEU A 36 -21.77 -19.73 -1.60
N LYS A 37 -23.10 -19.72 -1.51
CA LYS A 37 -23.93 -20.93 -1.58
C LYS A 37 -23.77 -21.66 -2.92
N LEU A 38 -23.64 -20.92 -4.02
CA LEU A 38 -23.38 -21.48 -5.35
C LEU A 38 -21.96 -22.06 -5.45
N LEU A 39 -20.97 -21.38 -4.87
CA LEU A 39 -19.57 -21.82 -4.86
C LEU A 39 -19.36 -23.09 -4.01
N LEU A 40 -20.07 -23.20 -2.89
CA LEU A 40 -20.04 -24.33 -1.96
C LEU A 40 -20.98 -25.50 -2.34
N HIS A 41 -21.70 -25.39 -3.46
CA HIS A 41 -22.61 -26.44 -3.90
C HIS A 41 -21.89 -27.81 -4.02
N LYS A 42 -22.58 -28.89 -3.62
CA LYS A 42 -22.01 -30.26 -3.57
C LYS A 42 -21.46 -30.71 -4.92
N SER A 43 -22.18 -30.40 -5.99
CA SER A 43 -21.70 -30.60 -7.37
C SER A 43 -21.06 -29.31 -7.89
N ARG A 44 -19.75 -29.36 -8.15
CA ARG A 44 -18.98 -28.24 -8.72
C ARG A 44 -19.41 -27.89 -10.16
N ALA A 45 -19.97 -28.87 -10.88
CA ALA A 45 -20.48 -28.69 -12.23
C ALA A 45 -21.88 -28.07 -12.28
N ALA A 46 -22.56 -27.91 -11.13
CA ALA A 46 -23.89 -27.32 -11.09
C ALA A 46 -23.89 -25.86 -11.54
N TYR A 47 -22.93 -25.07 -11.07
CA TYR A 47 -22.83 -23.65 -11.40
C TYR A 47 -21.47 -23.31 -11.99
N VAL A 48 -21.52 -22.75 -13.20
CA VAL A 48 -20.43 -22.62 -14.14
C VAL A 48 -20.26 -21.13 -14.43
N PHE A 49 -19.19 -20.51 -13.93
CA PHE A 49 -18.93 -19.08 -14.09
C PHE A 49 -17.93 -18.81 -15.21
N TRP A 50 -18.23 -17.86 -16.07
CA TRP A 50 -17.32 -17.38 -17.11
C TRP A 50 -17.21 -15.86 -17.02
N CYS A 51 -16.04 -15.34 -17.30
CA CYS A 51 -15.79 -13.94 -17.49
C CYS A 51 -15.59 -13.67 -18.97
N ILE A 52 -16.37 -12.73 -19.52
CA ILE A 52 -16.13 -12.20 -20.85
C ILE A 52 -15.35 -10.90 -20.70
N GLY A 53 -14.10 -10.91 -21.15
CA GLY A 53 -13.24 -9.74 -21.24
C GLY A 53 -13.24 -9.20 -22.67
N GLU A 54 -13.48 -7.91 -22.81
CA GLU A 54 -13.22 -7.20 -24.05
C GLU A 54 -11.79 -6.67 -23.94
N SER A 55 -10.92 -6.95 -24.91
CA SER A 55 -9.52 -6.49 -24.91
C SER A 55 -9.41 -4.96 -25.17
N LEU A 56 -10.23 -4.16 -24.49
CA LEU A 56 -10.23 -2.71 -24.50
C LEU A 56 -9.17 -2.14 -23.54
N GLN A 57 -8.73 -2.93 -22.57
CA GLN A 57 -7.66 -2.58 -21.63
C GLN A 57 -6.32 -3.18 -22.10
N LEU A 58 -5.23 -2.40 -21.99
CA LEU A 58 -3.87 -2.88 -22.30
C LEU A 58 -3.42 -4.05 -21.40
N SER A 59 -4.05 -4.23 -20.23
CA SER A 59 -3.76 -5.28 -19.27
C SER A 59 -5.07 -5.70 -18.58
N PRO A 60 -5.88 -6.56 -19.22
CA PRO A 60 -7.11 -7.06 -18.61
C PRO A 60 -6.80 -7.79 -17.30
N ALA A 61 -7.72 -7.70 -16.34
CA ALA A 61 -7.59 -8.32 -15.02
C ALA A 61 -7.59 -9.85 -15.10
N TYR A 62 -8.16 -10.39 -16.19
CA TYR A 62 -8.31 -11.82 -16.40
C TYR A 62 -7.81 -12.27 -17.79
N PRO A 63 -7.28 -13.51 -17.91
CA PRO A 63 -6.81 -14.34 -16.80
C PRO A 63 -5.72 -13.64 -16.00
N SER A 64 -5.72 -13.87 -14.69
CA SER A 64 -4.79 -13.24 -13.74
C SER A 64 -3.34 -13.68 -13.97
N ILE A 65 -3.16 -14.79 -14.70
CA ILE A 65 -1.86 -15.30 -15.13
C ILE A 65 -1.90 -15.53 -16.63
N ARG A 66 -1.02 -14.84 -17.34
CA ARG A 66 -0.78 -15.02 -18.78
C ARG A 66 0.56 -15.71 -18.94
N SER A 67 0.57 -16.85 -19.65
CA SER A 67 1.83 -17.48 -20.05
C SER A 67 2.65 -16.51 -20.90
N MET A 68 3.99 -16.52 -20.75
CA MET A 68 4.89 -15.71 -21.59
C MET A 68 4.75 -16.00 -23.10
N HIS A 69 4.09 -17.11 -23.45
CA HIS A 69 3.82 -17.51 -24.84
C HIS A 69 2.45 -17.05 -25.38
N ASN A 70 1.59 -16.43 -24.55
CA ASN A 70 0.34 -15.86 -25.03
C ASN A 70 0.59 -14.44 -25.55
N GLU A 71 0.36 -14.23 -26.86
CA GLU A 71 0.36 -12.91 -27.49
C GLU A 71 -0.49 -11.94 -26.67
N THR A 72 0.00 -10.71 -26.48
CA THR A 72 -0.78 -9.62 -25.89
C THR A 72 -2.12 -9.52 -26.61
N ALA A 73 -3.21 -9.52 -25.85
CA ALA A 73 -4.56 -9.55 -26.41
C ALA A 73 -4.73 -8.38 -27.39
N LYS A 74 -5.06 -8.70 -28.65
CA LYS A 74 -5.18 -7.68 -29.70
C LYS A 74 -6.43 -6.84 -29.40
N PRO A 75 -6.35 -5.50 -29.47
CA PRO A 75 -7.53 -4.67 -29.24
C PRO A 75 -8.71 -5.11 -30.12
N GLY A 76 -9.87 -5.33 -29.49
CA GLY A 76 -11.08 -5.83 -30.16
C GLY A 76 -11.26 -7.35 -30.15
N THR A 77 -10.38 -8.13 -29.50
CA THR A 77 -10.61 -9.56 -29.23
C THR A 77 -11.44 -9.78 -27.96
N PHE A 78 -12.41 -10.69 -28.03
CA PHE A 78 -13.14 -11.20 -26.86
C PHE A 78 -12.41 -12.40 -26.28
N GLU A 79 -12.11 -12.36 -24.99
CA GLU A 79 -11.50 -13.47 -24.26
C GLU A 79 -12.51 -14.01 -23.25
N LEU A 80 -12.74 -15.32 -23.26
CA LEU A 80 -13.63 -15.98 -22.31
C LEU A 80 -12.81 -16.75 -21.28
N THR A 81 -12.73 -16.21 -20.05
CA THR A 81 -11.94 -16.79 -18.96
C THR A 81 -12.83 -17.54 -17.99
N ARG A 82 -12.39 -18.70 -17.53
CA ARG A 82 -13.15 -19.49 -16.57
C ARG A 82 -13.07 -18.86 -15.18
N PHE A 83 -14.21 -18.52 -14.57
CA PHE A 83 -14.28 -18.12 -13.16
C PHE A 83 -14.63 -19.30 -12.26
N PHE A 84 -14.09 -19.27 -11.06
CA PHE A 84 -14.21 -20.25 -9.99
C PHE A 84 -14.03 -21.70 -10.48
N PRO A 85 -12.92 -22.03 -11.18
CA PRO A 85 -12.74 -23.33 -11.84
C PRO A 85 -12.66 -24.47 -10.82
N HIS A 86 -11.75 -24.38 -9.86
CA HIS A 86 -11.47 -25.39 -8.85
C HIS A 86 -10.58 -24.81 -7.76
N GLY A 87 -10.10 -25.63 -6.81
CA GLY A 87 -9.13 -25.20 -5.83
C GLY A 87 -9.72 -24.41 -4.67
N THR A 88 -8.86 -24.06 -3.71
CA THR A 88 -9.26 -23.42 -2.47
C THR A 88 -8.10 -22.61 -1.89
N ALA A 89 -8.36 -21.38 -1.48
CA ALA A 89 -7.44 -20.56 -0.72
C ALA A 89 -7.97 -20.40 0.72
N ILE A 90 -7.08 -20.55 1.70
CA ILE A 90 -7.42 -20.53 3.13
C ILE A 90 -6.56 -19.49 3.82
N LEU A 91 -7.15 -18.37 4.22
CA LEU A 91 -6.50 -17.39 5.09
C LEU A 91 -6.48 -17.94 6.52
N VAL A 92 -5.29 -18.01 7.11
CA VAL A 92 -5.10 -18.36 8.52
C VAL A 92 -4.98 -17.07 9.33
N THR A 93 -5.89 -16.87 10.27
CA THR A 93 -5.93 -15.66 11.10
C THR A 93 -5.01 -15.78 12.34
N PRO A 94 -4.46 -14.66 12.84
CA PRO A 94 -3.66 -14.66 14.06
C PRO A 94 -4.45 -15.16 15.29
N SER A 95 -5.73 -14.78 15.44
CA SER A 95 -6.54 -15.24 16.57
C SER A 95 -6.65 -16.77 16.62
N PHE A 96 -6.79 -17.43 15.47
CA PHE A 96 -6.82 -18.89 15.40
C PHE A 96 -5.47 -19.52 15.77
N LEU A 97 -4.35 -18.93 15.33
CA LEU A 97 -3.01 -19.43 15.67
C LEU A 97 -2.73 -19.33 17.17
N VAL A 98 -3.23 -18.27 17.80
CA VAL A 98 -3.11 -18.04 19.25
C VAL A 98 -3.95 -19.03 20.03
N SER A 99 -5.23 -19.15 19.68
CA SER A 99 -6.25 -19.83 20.49
C SER A 99 -6.34 -21.34 20.23
N GLU A 100 -6.02 -21.81 19.03
CA GLU A 100 -6.24 -23.19 18.60
C GLU A 100 -4.95 -23.89 18.11
N PRO A 101 -3.89 -23.98 18.94
CA PRO A 101 -2.56 -24.44 18.52
C PRO A 101 -2.56 -25.87 17.95
N ARG A 102 -3.36 -26.76 18.55
CA ARG A 102 -3.48 -28.16 18.11
C ARG A 102 -4.19 -28.27 16.76
N ARG A 103 -5.13 -27.38 16.48
CA ARG A 103 -5.84 -27.34 15.19
C ARG A 103 -4.99 -26.67 14.13
N ALA A 104 -4.24 -25.62 14.48
CA ALA A 104 -3.23 -25.04 13.61
C ALA A 104 -2.23 -26.12 13.15
N PHE A 105 -1.69 -26.91 14.08
CA PHE A 105 -0.82 -28.03 13.72
C PHE A 105 -1.49 -29.03 12.78
N GLN A 106 -2.74 -29.42 13.05
CA GLN A 106 -3.50 -30.31 12.15
C GLN A 106 -3.66 -29.74 10.74
N LEU A 107 -3.96 -28.44 10.63
CA LEU A 107 -4.07 -27.74 9.36
C LEU A 107 -2.74 -27.76 8.59
N PHE A 108 -1.65 -27.32 9.21
CA PHE A 108 -0.35 -27.24 8.55
C PHE A 108 0.23 -28.62 8.23
N GLN A 109 0.00 -29.62 9.08
CA GLN A 109 0.36 -31.00 8.78
C GLN A 109 -0.41 -31.55 7.58
N TRP A 110 -1.73 -31.30 7.51
CA TRP A 110 -2.55 -31.64 6.34
C TRP A 110 -2.06 -30.91 5.09
N TYR A 111 -1.73 -29.62 5.22
CA TYR A 111 -1.28 -28.79 4.11
C TYR A 111 0.05 -29.28 3.55
N ASN A 112 1.03 -29.56 4.40
CA ASN A 112 2.35 -30.08 3.99
C ASN A 112 2.21 -31.38 3.16
N ARG A 113 1.36 -32.32 3.61
CA ARG A 113 1.06 -33.55 2.87
C ARG A 113 0.33 -33.31 1.55
N THR A 114 -0.46 -32.24 1.48
CA THR A 114 -1.27 -31.92 0.30
C THR A 114 -0.47 -31.13 -0.73
N TYR A 115 0.40 -30.23 -0.28
CA TYR A 115 1.30 -29.43 -1.11
C TYR A 115 2.29 -30.27 -1.91
N GLN A 116 2.77 -31.38 -1.34
CA GLN A 116 3.64 -32.34 -2.04
C GLN A 116 2.98 -33.05 -3.23
N LYS A 117 1.66 -32.91 -3.44
CA LYS A 117 0.95 -33.57 -4.55
C LYS A 117 1.01 -32.69 -5.81
N PRO A 118 1.28 -33.28 -7.00
CA PRO A 118 1.48 -32.51 -8.23
C PRO A 118 0.24 -31.75 -8.72
N ASN A 119 -0.98 -32.19 -8.34
CA ASN A 119 -2.24 -31.56 -8.73
C ASN A 119 -2.86 -30.75 -7.57
N ASN A 120 -2.03 -30.18 -6.69
CA ASN A 120 -2.52 -29.44 -5.56
C ASN A 120 -3.02 -28.04 -5.96
N ASN A 121 -4.33 -27.82 -5.79
CA ASN A 121 -4.97 -26.52 -6.01
C ASN A 121 -5.39 -25.87 -4.69
N GLN A 122 -4.73 -26.22 -3.57
CA GLN A 122 -4.95 -25.67 -2.24
C GLN A 122 -3.79 -24.71 -1.89
N LYS A 123 -4.11 -23.52 -1.39
CA LYS A 123 -3.13 -22.55 -0.91
C LYS A 123 -3.47 -22.08 0.50
N ILE A 124 -2.45 -21.99 1.34
CA ILE A 124 -2.52 -21.24 2.60
C ILE A 124 -2.15 -19.79 2.29
N VAL A 125 -2.91 -18.88 2.87
CA VAL A 125 -2.64 -17.44 2.85
C VAL A 125 -2.42 -16.99 4.29
N ALA A 126 -1.39 -16.18 4.54
CA ALA A 126 -1.02 -15.75 5.88
C ALA A 126 -0.39 -14.35 5.89
N ALA A 127 -0.18 -13.78 7.08
CA ALA A 127 0.58 -12.54 7.25
C ALA A 127 2.01 -12.66 6.71
N ALA A 128 2.62 -11.55 6.29
CA ALA A 128 3.95 -11.52 5.68
C ALA A 128 5.03 -12.18 6.55
N ASN A 129 4.99 -11.90 7.85
CA ASN A 129 5.92 -12.38 8.87
C ASN A 129 5.34 -13.55 9.68
N ILE A 130 4.51 -14.40 9.09
CA ILE A 130 3.91 -15.57 9.76
C ILE A 130 4.96 -16.49 10.42
N ARG A 131 6.18 -16.54 9.86
CA ARG A 131 7.28 -17.36 10.37
C ARG A 131 7.79 -16.84 11.70
N GLU A 132 8.18 -15.57 11.73
CA GLU A 132 8.61 -14.87 12.93
C GLU A 132 7.48 -14.88 13.95
N TYR A 133 6.24 -14.60 13.52
CA TYR A 133 5.06 -14.64 14.37
C TYR A 133 4.88 -15.99 15.08
N LEU A 134 4.97 -17.12 14.35
CA LEU A 134 4.84 -18.45 14.94
C LEU A 134 6.01 -18.82 15.84
N ARG A 135 7.24 -18.41 15.49
CA ARG A 135 8.43 -18.58 16.33
C ARG A 135 8.24 -17.87 17.66
N ASP A 136 7.93 -16.58 17.60
CA ASP A 136 7.85 -15.70 18.76
C ASP A 136 6.68 -16.12 19.66
N LEU A 137 5.52 -16.45 19.07
CA LEU A 137 4.38 -17.03 19.78
C LEU A 137 4.71 -18.38 20.45
N SER A 138 5.51 -19.24 19.80
CA SER A 138 5.92 -20.53 20.38
C SER A 138 6.82 -20.33 21.61
N HIS A 139 7.79 -19.41 21.52
CA HIS A 139 8.69 -19.08 22.63
C HIS A 139 7.97 -18.39 23.78
N GLU A 140 7.14 -17.38 23.49
CA GLU A 140 6.31 -16.67 24.49
C GLU A 140 5.47 -17.65 25.31
N ARG A 141 4.75 -18.55 24.64
CA ARG A 141 3.86 -19.52 25.30
C ARG A 141 4.62 -20.59 26.07
N SER A 142 5.78 -21.02 25.57
CA SER A 142 6.65 -21.94 26.29
C SER A 142 7.19 -21.31 27.58
N ALA A 143 7.68 -20.07 27.50
CA ALA A 143 8.20 -19.35 28.67
C ALA A 143 7.11 -19.17 29.73
N ARG A 144 5.89 -18.80 29.32
CA ARG A 144 4.75 -18.65 30.24
C ARG A 144 4.34 -19.98 30.90
N ARG A 145 4.45 -21.10 30.17
CA ARG A 145 4.26 -22.43 30.75
C ARG A 145 5.36 -22.72 31.78
N ASP A 146 6.62 -22.45 31.44
CA ASP A 146 7.76 -22.68 32.34
C ASP A 146 7.63 -21.85 33.63
N GLU A 147 7.19 -20.59 33.54
CA GLU A 147 6.88 -19.74 34.69
C GLU A 147 5.73 -20.29 35.55
N LEU A 148 4.66 -20.79 34.93
CA LEU A 148 3.53 -21.39 35.64
C LEU A 148 3.95 -22.69 36.36
N MET A 149 4.88 -23.44 35.77
CA MET A 149 5.40 -24.69 36.32
C MET A 149 6.53 -24.47 37.33
N ALA A 150 7.25 -23.35 37.23
CA ALA A 150 8.31 -22.95 38.14
C ALA A 150 7.78 -22.76 39.57
N ASP A 151 8.63 -23.11 40.54
CA ASP A 151 8.29 -23.04 41.96
C ASP A 151 8.55 -21.64 42.52
N GLY A 152 7.79 -20.65 42.02
CA GLY A 152 7.79 -19.28 42.52
C GLY A 152 6.91 -19.09 43.77
N ASP A 153 7.14 -18.01 44.52
CA ASP A 153 6.52 -17.77 45.84
C ASP A 153 4.98 -17.74 45.85
N LEU A 154 4.31 -17.44 44.72
CA LEU A 154 2.85 -17.43 44.58
C LEU A 154 2.26 -18.78 44.12
N THR A 155 3.01 -19.61 43.39
CA THR A 155 2.55 -20.90 42.81
C THR A 155 2.84 -22.10 43.70
N ARG A 156 3.72 -21.96 44.72
CA ARG A 156 4.06 -22.99 45.74
C ARG A 156 2.85 -23.65 46.43
N ARG A 157 1.69 -22.97 46.49
CA ARG A 157 0.47 -23.52 47.12
C ARG A 157 -0.34 -24.45 46.22
N TRP A 158 -0.10 -24.49 44.91
CA TRP A 158 -0.90 -25.29 43.99
C TRP A 158 -0.22 -26.63 43.68
N PRO A 159 -0.93 -27.76 43.88
CA PRO A 159 -0.47 -29.06 43.40
C PRO A 159 -0.20 -29.03 41.89
N THR A 160 0.74 -29.85 41.42
CA THR A 160 1.09 -29.95 40.00
C THR A 160 -0.13 -30.22 39.11
N SER A 161 -1.08 -31.04 39.55
CA SER A 161 -2.33 -31.29 38.83
C SER A 161 -3.19 -30.05 38.62
N LYS A 162 -3.21 -29.12 39.59
CA LYS A 162 -3.93 -27.85 39.47
C LYS A 162 -3.19 -26.88 38.54
N ARG A 163 -1.85 -26.86 38.57
CA ARG A 163 -1.04 -26.07 37.63
C ARG A 163 -1.25 -26.55 36.19
N GLU A 164 -1.27 -27.86 35.97
CA GLU A 164 -1.56 -28.44 34.64
C GLU A 164 -2.99 -28.16 34.18
N GLU A 165 -3.98 -28.18 35.07
CA GLU A 165 -5.36 -27.82 34.71
C GLU A 165 -5.47 -26.35 34.29
N ILE A 166 -4.81 -25.45 35.01
CA ILE A 166 -4.74 -24.02 34.65
C ILE A 166 -4.02 -23.84 33.31
N ALA A 167 -2.90 -24.55 33.11
CA ALA A 167 -2.16 -24.54 31.86
C ALA A 167 -3.05 -25.02 30.70
N ARG A 168 -3.81 -26.09 30.89
CA ARG A 168 -4.73 -26.65 29.89
C ARG A 168 -5.83 -25.66 29.50
N VAL A 169 -6.44 -24.99 30.48
CA VAL A 169 -7.50 -23.99 30.22
C VAL A 169 -6.95 -22.77 29.49
N ALA A 170 -5.71 -22.37 29.76
CA ALA A 170 -5.04 -21.24 29.11
C ALA A 170 -4.34 -21.59 27.77
N GLY A 171 -4.51 -22.82 27.25
CA GLY A 171 -3.84 -23.27 26.02
C GLY A 171 -2.31 -23.34 26.13
N LEU A 172 -1.80 -23.54 27.35
CA LEU A 172 -0.39 -23.67 27.73
C LEU A 172 -0.05 -25.12 28.12
N SER A 173 -0.85 -26.11 27.72
CA SER A 173 -0.49 -27.52 27.95
C SER A 173 0.81 -27.87 27.21
N LYS A 174 1.48 -28.96 27.62
CA LYS A 174 2.70 -29.41 26.93
C LYS A 174 2.40 -29.74 25.46
N GLU A 175 1.24 -30.33 25.21
CA GLU A 175 0.75 -30.65 23.88
C GLU A 175 0.49 -29.38 23.05
N ASP A 176 -0.03 -28.31 23.67
CA ASP A 176 -0.26 -27.03 22.99
C ASP A 176 1.05 -26.33 22.63
N CYS A 177 2.03 -26.30 23.55
CA CYS A 177 3.37 -25.76 23.27
C CYS A 177 4.05 -26.55 22.15
N THR A 178 4.00 -27.89 22.21
CA THR A 178 4.58 -28.76 21.19
C THR A 178 3.92 -28.53 19.83
N ALA A 179 2.59 -28.43 19.79
CA ALA A 179 1.85 -28.15 18.55
C ALA A 179 2.26 -26.82 17.92
N ARG A 180 2.57 -25.77 18.70
CA ARG A 180 3.06 -24.48 18.18
C ARG A 180 4.44 -24.63 17.55
N PHE A 181 5.39 -25.27 18.23
CA PHE A 181 6.73 -25.54 17.69
C PHE A 181 6.69 -26.41 16.43
N GLU A 182 5.86 -27.47 16.42
CA GLU A 182 5.70 -28.33 15.25
C GLU A 182 5.04 -27.59 14.07
N THR A 183 4.10 -26.69 14.35
CA THR A 183 3.49 -25.81 13.34
C THR A 183 4.54 -24.89 12.73
N TRP A 184 5.33 -24.22 13.56
CA TRP A 184 6.43 -23.37 13.12
C TRP A 184 7.43 -24.15 12.26
N ALA A 185 7.86 -25.33 12.70
CA ALA A 185 8.78 -26.18 11.95
C ALA A 185 8.25 -26.60 10.56
N ILE A 186 6.94 -26.86 10.44
CA ILE A 186 6.32 -27.13 9.15
C ILE A 186 6.35 -25.89 8.24
N VAL A 187 6.00 -24.72 8.77
CA VAL A 187 5.97 -23.47 7.99
C VAL A 187 7.37 -23.06 7.52
N GLU A 188 8.39 -23.23 8.37
CA GLU A 188 9.80 -23.07 7.99
C GLU A 188 10.20 -24.04 6.86
N GLY A 189 9.81 -25.32 6.98
CA GLY A 189 10.11 -26.35 5.98
C GLY A 189 9.42 -26.17 4.63
N LEU A 190 8.42 -25.29 4.53
CA LEU A 190 7.72 -24.95 3.28
C LEU A 190 8.43 -23.83 2.48
N GLN A 191 9.66 -23.44 2.87
CA GLN A 191 10.44 -22.44 2.15
C GLN A 191 10.73 -22.87 0.69
N PRO A 192 10.55 -21.97 -0.30
CA PRO A 192 11.02 -22.25 -1.66
C PRO A 192 12.54 -22.37 -1.64
N ALA A 193 13.07 -23.46 -2.23
CA ALA A 193 14.51 -23.59 -2.47
C ALA A 193 14.95 -22.40 -3.33
N ILE A 194 15.86 -21.60 -2.82
CA ILE A 194 16.27 -20.28 -3.34
C ILE A 194 16.88 -20.34 -4.77
N GLU A 195 17.00 -21.52 -5.39
CA GLU A 195 17.89 -21.74 -6.54
C GLU A 195 17.25 -21.93 -7.93
N THR A 196 15.91 -21.89 -8.12
CA THR A 196 15.35 -22.31 -9.44
C THR A 196 14.35 -21.40 -10.18
N SER A 197 14.11 -20.15 -9.79
CA SER A 197 13.32 -19.26 -10.67
C SER A 197 13.76 -17.80 -10.63
N ILE A 198 14.12 -17.29 -11.81
CA ILE A 198 14.55 -15.91 -12.08
C ILE A 198 13.34 -14.93 -11.99
N VAL A 199 12.13 -15.44 -11.72
CA VAL A 199 10.90 -14.67 -11.50
C VAL A 199 10.14 -15.28 -10.32
N PRO A 200 9.78 -14.51 -9.28
CA PRO A 200 8.84 -14.95 -8.24
C PRO A 200 7.48 -15.17 -8.89
N ASP A 201 7.07 -16.43 -9.03
CA ASP A 201 5.71 -16.78 -9.41
C ASP A 201 4.96 -17.17 -8.13
N GLU A 202 3.95 -16.37 -7.75
CA GLU A 202 3.05 -16.61 -6.61
C GLU A 202 2.42 -18.02 -6.67
N GLN A 203 2.33 -18.64 -7.86
CA GLN A 203 1.89 -20.03 -8.01
C GLN A 203 2.87 -21.06 -7.45
N LEU A 204 4.17 -20.78 -7.49
CA LEU A 204 5.21 -21.68 -7.01
C LEU A 204 5.37 -21.61 -5.48
N GLU A 205 4.99 -20.49 -4.87
CA GLU A 205 5.07 -20.30 -3.42
C GLU A 205 4.13 -21.24 -2.66
N ALA A 206 4.66 -21.92 -1.63
CA ALA A 206 3.85 -22.79 -0.79
C ALA A 206 2.80 -22.03 0.02
N ILE A 207 3.11 -20.80 0.44
CA ILE A 207 2.23 -19.95 1.21
C ILE A 207 2.16 -18.61 0.49
N VAL A 208 0.96 -18.08 0.30
CA VAL A 208 0.77 -16.72 -0.21
C VAL A 208 0.85 -15.76 0.97
N PHE A 209 1.72 -14.78 0.87
CA PHE A 209 1.95 -13.80 1.93
C PHE A 209 1.16 -12.52 1.69
N ALA A 210 0.56 -11.99 2.75
CA ALA A 210 0.00 -10.64 2.73
C ALA A 210 1.09 -9.57 2.57
N ASP A 211 0.68 -8.35 2.24
CA ASP A 211 1.60 -7.22 2.15
C ASP A 211 2.25 -6.95 3.53
N GLY A 212 3.58 -6.75 3.55
CA GLY A 212 4.35 -6.51 4.78
C GLY A 212 3.97 -5.23 5.54
N SER A 213 3.27 -4.32 4.88
CA SER A 213 2.70 -3.12 5.50
C SER A 213 1.49 -3.42 6.40
N ILE A 214 0.87 -4.60 6.32
CA ILE A 214 -0.21 -5.04 7.23
C ILE A 214 0.42 -5.74 8.43
N ASP A 215 0.02 -5.34 9.64
CA ASP A 215 0.49 -5.99 10.87
C ASP A 215 -0.13 -7.39 11.01
N ALA A 216 0.65 -8.38 11.48
CA ALA A 216 0.16 -9.74 11.68
C ALA A 216 -0.97 -9.83 12.71
N ASN A 217 -0.98 -8.93 13.71
CA ASN A 217 -2.03 -8.88 14.72
C ASN A 217 -3.27 -8.09 14.25
N ASP A 218 -3.18 -7.37 13.12
CA ASP A 218 -4.31 -6.69 12.50
C ASP A 218 -5.15 -7.65 11.65
N GLU A 219 -5.88 -8.54 12.34
CA GLU A 219 -6.73 -9.55 11.71
C GLU A 219 -7.75 -8.95 10.74
N GLN A 220 -8.36 -7.81 11.08
CA GLN A 220 -9.38 -7.18 10.24
C GLN A 220 -8.77 -6.70 8.91
N SER A 221 -7.60 -6.06 8.95
CA SER A 221 -6.89 -5.66 7.74
C SER A 221 -6.47 -6.88 6.90
N LEU A 222 -5.99 -7.96 7.52
CA LEU A 222 -5.63 -9.20 6.81
C LEU A 222 -6.84 -9.82 6.08
N VAL A 223 -8.00 -9.89 6.74
CA VAL A 223 -9.23 -10.45 6.16
C VAL A 223 -9.75 -9.57 5.02
N ASN A 224 -9.72 -8.24 5.18
CA ASN A 224 -10.16 -7.33 4.13
C ASN A 224 -9.22 -7.36 2.92
N TRP A 225 -7.91 -7.39 3.16
CA TRP A 225 -6.91 -7.58 2.12
C TRP A 225 -7.13 -8.89 1.37
N PHE A 226 -7.36 -10.00 2.08
CA PHE A 226 -7.66 -11.29 1.47
C PHE A 226 -8.95 -11.27 0.64
N GLY A 227 -9.95 -10.52 1.08
CA GLY A 227 -11.16 -10.25 0.31
C GLY A 227 -10.87 -9.58 -1.02
N CYS A 228 -10.08 -8.52 -1.05
CA CYS A 228 -9.67 -7.86 -2.29
C CYS A 228 -8.75 -8.75 -3.14
N TRP A 229 -7.76 -9.40 -2.53
CA TRP A 229 -6.84 -10.32 -3.20
C TRP A 229 -7.59 -11.45 -3.90
N SER A 230 -8.57 -12.07 -3.24
CA SER A 230 -9.37 -13.17 -3.81
C SER A 230 -10.18 -12.74 -5.03
N GLN A 231 -10.62 -11.47 -5.11
CA GLN A 231 -11.26 -10.91 -6.29
C GLN A 231 -10.33 -10.77 -7.49
N THR A 232 -9.01 -10.86 -7.32
CA THR A 232 -8.04 -10.88 -8.42
C THR A 232 -7.66 -12.31 -8.84
N ARG A 233 -8.28 -13.32 -8.22
CA ARG A 233 -7.93 -14.74 -8.36
C ARG A 233 -9.16 -15.63 -8.58
N PHE A 234 -10.27 -15.04 -9.04
CA PHE A 234 -11.48 -15.81 -9.37
C PHE A 234 -11.23 -16.84 -10.46
N ASP A 235 -10.30 -16.60 -11.36
CA ASP A 235 -9.91 -17.55 -12.40
C ASP A 235 -8.97 -18.68 -11.91
N GLN A 236 -8.49 -18.61 -10.67
CA GLN A 236 -7.60 -19.63 -10.10
C GLN A 236 -8.30 -20.50 -9.06
N PHE A 237 -9.07 -19.89 -8.16
CA PHE A 237 -9.69 -20.58 -7.02
C PHE A 237 -11.22 -20.53 -7.07
N ARG A 238 -11.84 -21.64 -6.65
CA ARG A 238 -13.30 -21.72 -6.51
C ARG A 238 -13.79 -21.32 -5.12
N LYS A 239 -13.00 -21.59 -4.08
CA LYS A 239 -13.40 -21.42 -2.68
C LYS A 239 -12.38 -20.59 -1.94
N PHE A 240 -12.86 -19.67 -1.12
CA PHE A 240 -12.04 -18.81 -0.28
C PHE A 240 -12.55 -18.92 1.16
N HIS A 241 -11.70 -19.39 2.06
CA HIS A 241 -12.04 -19.57 3.46
C HIS A 241 -11.18 -18.64 4.31
N VAL A 242 -11.80 -17.99 5.29
CA VAL A 242 -11.09 -17.34 6.39
C VAL A 242 -11.30 -18.22 7.60
N LEU A 243 -10.19 -18.71 8.13
CA LEU A 243 -10.18 -19.58 9.28
C LEU A 243 -10.09 -18.72 10.54
N GLY A 244 -11.25 -18.48 11.16
CA GLY A 244 -11.38 -17.57 12.29
C GLY A 244 -11.68 -18.28 13.60
N THR A 245 -11.78 -17.47 14.65
CA THR A 245 -12.18 -17.88 15.99
C THR A 245 -13.67 -17.63 16.26
N ASP A 246 -14.23 -18.42 17.17
CA ASP A 246 -15.52 -18.19 17.80
C ASP A 246 -15.33 -17.76 19.27
N GLY A 247 -16.42 -17.49 19.98
CA GLY A 247 -16.40 -16.85 21.30
C GLY A 247 -15.91 -17.73 22.45
N ASP A 248 -15.60 -19.01 22.20
CA ASP A 248 -15.38 -20.01 23.26
C ASP A 248 -13.88 -20.21 23.62
N SER A 249 -12.96 -19.57 22.90
CA SER A 249 -11.50 -19.79 23.00
C SER A 249 -10.73 -18.64 23.68
N ASP A 250 -9.59 -18.96 24.33
CA ASP A 250 -8.68 -17.93 24.86
C ASP A 250 -7.96 -17.23 23.71
N ASN A 251 -8.46 -16.04 23.39
CA ASN A 251 -7.99 -15.19 22.32
C ASN A 251 -7.03 -14.09 22.81
N SER A 252 -6.47 -14.21 24.03
CA SER A 252 -5.50 -13.25 24.55
C SER A 252 -4.10 -13.51 23.99
N HIS A 253 -3.34 -12.47 23.68
CA HIS A 253 -1.95 -12.52 23.20
C HIS A 253 -1.15 -11.38 23.83
N LEU A 254 0.10 -11.64 24.21
CA LEU A 254 1.02 -10.62 24.70
C LEU A 254 1.87 -10.13 23.53
N ILE A 255 1.84 -8.83 23.28
CA ILE A 255 2.61 -8.19 22.20
C ILE A 255 3.73 -7.39 22.87
N GLU A 256 4.98 -7.64 22.48
CA GLU A 256 6.13 -6.90 23.02
C GLU A 256 6.03 -5.41 22.67
N ASP A 257 6.54 -4.53 23.54
CA ASP A 257 6.47 -3.08 23.31
C ASP A 257 7.19 -2.66 22.01
N SER A 258 8.26 -3.37 21.65
CA SER A 258 8.99 -3.20 20.38
C SER A 258 8.18 -3.59 19.15
N ASP A 259 7.20 -4.48 19.31
CA ASP A 259 6.39 -5.02 18.22
C ASP A 259 5.08 -4.24 18.04
N ILE A 260 4.79 -3.24 18.89
CA ILE A 260 3.62 -2.39 18.70
C ILE A 260 3.84 -1.51 17.46
N PRO A 261 2.98 -1.62 16.44
CA PRO A 261 3.17 -0.89 15.20
C PRO A 261 2.96 0.62 15.36
N VAL A 262 3.63 1.37 14.49
CA VAL A 262 3.41 2.81 14.34
C VAL A 262 2.49 3.05 13.16
N TYR A 263 1.32 3.60 13.46
CA TYR A 263 0.33 4.01 12.47
C TYR A 263 0.48 5.50 12.12
N PRO A 264 0.51 5.88 10.84
CA PRO A 264 0.52 7.27 10.41
C PRO A 264 -0.71 8.06 10.91
N PHE A 265 -0.54 9.37 11.11
CA PHE A 265 -1.63 10.25 11.52
C PHE A 265 -2.75 10.30 10.46
N GLY A 266 -4.00 10.17 10.90
CA GLY A 266 -5.18 10.19 10.03
C GLY A 266 -5.55 8.84 9.40
N ILE A 267 -4.75 7.78 9.62
CA ILE A 267 -4.98 6.48 8.98
C ILE A 267 -6.24 5.78 9.48
N GLY A 268 -6.81 6.17 10.62
CA GLY A 268 -8.05 5.62 11.21
C GLY A 268 -9.37 6.14 10.61
N ARG A 269 -9.31 7.01 9.59
CA ARG A 269 -10.53 7.47 8.88
C ARG A 269 -10.86 6.55 7.72
N ASP A 270 -11.99 5.86 7.87
CA ASP A 270 -12.57 5.04 6.81
C ASP A 270 -13.39 5.92 5.84
N VAL A 271 -12.78 6.30 4.72
CA VAL A 271 -13.44 7.11 3.67
C VAL A 271 -14.65 6.38 3.07
N GLY A 272 -14.64 5.04 3.09
CA GLY A 272 -15.76 4.21 2.66
C GLY A 272 -16.91 4.15 3.68
N ALA A 273 -16.72 4.73 4.87
CA ALA A 273 -17.68 4.78 5.96
C ALA A 273 -18.53 6.07 6.02
N GLU A 274 -18.29 7.05 5.14
CA GLU A 274 -18.97 8.35 5.21
C GLU A 274 -20.34 8.32 4.53
N ALA A 275 -21.40 8.69 5.27
CA ALA A 275 -22.78 8.66 4.78
C ALA A 275 -22.99 9.66 3.63
N HIS A 276 -23.54 9.19 2.51
CA HIS A 276 -24.02 10.07 1.44
C HIS A 276 -25.18 10.92 1.97
N GLY A 277 -24.95 12.23 2.10
CA GLY A 277 -26.03 13.21 2.32
C GLY A 277 -27.04 13.22 1.15
N PRO A 278 -28.24 13.79 1.33
CA PRO A 278 -29.30 13.71 0.34
C PRO A 278 -28.89 14.33 -1.00
N CYS A 279 -28.91 13.50 -2.04
CA CYS A 279 -28.60 13.85 -3.41
C CYS A 279 -29.63 14.87 -3.94
N GLN A 280 -29.18 16.08 -4.28
CA GLN A 280 -29.94 16.96 -5.16
C GLN A 280 -29.80 16.44 -6.59
N THR A 281 -30.93 16.05 -7.15
CA THR A 281 -31.12 15.66 -8.54
C THR A 281 -30.67 16.78 -9.49
N THR A 282 -29.58 16.55 -10.20
CA THR A 282 -29.36 17.15 -11.53
C THR A 282 -29.04 16.05 -12.53
N SER A 283 -30.09 15.72 -13.28
CA SER A 283 -30.10 15.15 -14.63
C SER A 283 -28.76 15.10 -15.38
N GLY A 284 -28.34 13.88 -15.69
CA GLY A 284 -27.80 13.50 -17.01
C GLY A 284 -26.40 13.99 -17.37
N SER A 285 -25.38 13.19 -17.05
CA SER A 285 -24.27 12.90 -17.96
C SER A 285 -23.57 11.63 -17.48
N ASP A 286 -23.55 10.62 -18.35
CA ASP A 286 -22.82 9.37 -18.16
C ASP A 286 -21.36 9.64 -17.76
N ASN A 287 -20.95 9.14 -16.60
CA ASN A 287 -19.54 8.99 -16.24
C ASN A 287 -19.37 7.63 -15.53
N ASN A 288 -18.97 6.64 -16.34
CA ASN A 288 -18.47 5.35 -15.91
C ASN A 288 -17.20 5.54 -15.06
N LEU A 289 -17.29 5.33 -13.74
CA LEU A 289 -16.12 5.14 -12.87
C LEU A 289 -15.75 3.65 -12.86
N GLY A 290 -14.88 3.28 -13.80
CA GLY A 290 -14.13 2.02 -13.77
C GLY A 290 -12.94 2.07 -12.82
N PRO A 291 -12.26 0.92 -12.59
CA PRO A 291 -11.11 0.83 -11.70
C PRO A 291 -10.00 1.75 -12.18
N GLU A 292 -9.35 2.46 -11.25
CA GLU A 292 -8.34 3.47 -11.56
C GLU A 292 -7.26 2.89 -12.49
N SER A 293 -7.33 3.32 -13.74
CA SER A 293 -6.32 3.08 -14.75
C SER A 293 -4.96 3.54 -14.21
N ARG A 294 -3.99 2.62 -14.10
CA ARG A 294 -2.57 2.98 -13.89
C ARG A 294 -2.00 3.82 -15.05
N VAL A 295 -2.80 4.07 -16.09
CA VAL A 295 -2.44 4.98 -17.18
C VAL A 295 -2.79 6.40 -16.75
N SER A 296 -1.76 7.24 -16.69
CA SER A 296 -1.87 8.69 -16.50
C SER A 296 -2.97 9.26 -17.41
N LYS A 297 -3.97 9.91 -16.80
CA LYS A 297 -5.07 10.57 -17.51
C LYS A 297 -4.55 11.71 -18.39
N LEU A 298 -3.44 12.35 -18.00
CA LEU A 298 -2.90 13.51 -18.71
C LEU A 298 -1.87 13.17 -19.78
N LEU A 299 -1.16 12.04 -19.65
CA LEU A 299 -0.08 11.62 -20.56
C LEU A 299 -0.50 10.48 -21.49
N GLY A 300 -1.47 9.64 -21.12
CA GLY A 300 -1.86 8.44 -21.87
C GLY A 300 -0.83 7.29 -21.81
N GLY A 301 0.30 7.49 -21.12
CA GLY A 301 1.39 6.53 -20.94
C GLY A 301 2.60 7.17 -20.27
N LEU A 302 3.55 6.36 -19.78
CA LEU A 302 4.75 6.82 -19.05
C LEU A 302 6.05 6.76 -19.88
N SER A 303 5.97 6.57 -21.20
CA SER A 303 7.16 6.64 -22.06
C SER A 303 7.55 8.09 -22.35
N ALA A 304 8.83 8.34 -22.61
CA ALA A 304 9.38 9.68 -22.86
C ALA A 304 8.65 10.45 -23.98
N ASN A 305 8.10 9.76 -24.99
CA ASN A 305 7.33 10.38 -26.08
C ASN A 305 6.00 11.00 -25.59
N HIS A 306 5.32 10.36 -24.63
CA HIS A 306 4.10 10.90 -24.03
C HIS A 306 4.40 12.17 -23.24
N PHE A 307 5.48 12.17 -22.45
CA PHE A 307 5.97 13.36 -21.77
C PHE A 307 6.33 14.48 -22.76
N LYS A 308 7.09 14.17 -23.81
CA LYS A 308 7.49 15.15 -24.83
C LYS A 308 6.28 15.81 -25.49
N SER A 309 5.27 15.03 -25.88
CA SER A 309 4.02 15.55 -26.46
C SER A 309 3.31 16.49 -25.50
N LYS A 310 3.13 16.07 -24.24
CA LYS A 310 2.41 16.87 -23.23
C LYS A 310 3.18 18.13 -22.81
N LEU A 311 4.47 18.03 -22.52
CA LEU A 311 5.30 19.17 -22.14
C LEU A 311 5.40 20.18 -23.28
N LYS A 312 5.49 19.72 -24.54
CA LYS A 312 5.43 20.61 -25.70
C LYS A 312 4.07 21.30 -25.83
N SER A 313 2.97 20.60 -25.54
CA SER A 313 1.63 21.20 -25.50
C SER A 313 1.54 22.30 -24.44
N ILE A 314 2.01 22.04 -23.21
CA ILE A 314 2.06 23.04 -22.13
C ILE A 314 2.93 24.25 -22.55
N ALA A 315 4.12 24.01 -23.10
CA ALA A 315 5.02 25.07 -23.56
C ALA A 315 4.47 25.89 -24.75
N SER A 316 3.60 25.31 -25.58
CA SER A 316 3.06 25.94 -26.80
C SER A 316 1.73 26.68 -26.57
N ARG A 317 1.12 26.59 -25.38
CA ARG A 317 -0.14 27.29 -25.04
C ARG A 317 0.08 28.81 -24.94
N ARG A 318 0.08 29.48 -26.10
CA ARG A 318 0.24 30.94 -26.23
C ARG A 318 -1.03 31.76 -25.93
N GLU A 319 -2.18 31.10 -25.73
CA GLU A 319 -3.50 31.74 -25.72
C GLU A 319 -4.05 32.11 -24.32
N ARG A 320 -3.25 31.95 -23.24
CA ARG A 320 -3.70 32.33 -21.88
C ARG A 320 -3.25 33.75 -21.51
N PRO A 321 -4.16 34.64 -21.03
CA PRO A 321 -3.84 36.03 -20.69
C PRO A 321 -2.77 36.22 -19.59
N ARG A 322 -2.49 35.17 -18.79
CA ARG A 322 -1.56 35.21 -17.65
C ARG A 322 -0.33 34.29 -17.80
N ALA A 323 -0.15 33.66 -18.97
CA ALA A 323 0.96 32.75 -19.22
C ALA A 323 2.30 33.43 -18.89
N CYS A 324 3.20 32.71 -18.21
CA CYS A 324 4.49 33.20 -17.73
C CYS A 324 5.38 33.72 -18.88
N PRO A 325 5.46 35.05 -19.13
CA PRO A 325 6.09 35.58 -20.34
C PRO A 325 7.63 35.61 -20.24
N PHE A 326 8.15 35.46 -19.03
CA PHE A 326 9.58 35.48 -18.68
C PHE A 326 10.15 34.08 -18.38
N GLY A 327 9.31 33.05 -18.47
CA GLY A 327 9.65 31.66 -18.15
C GLY A 327 9.68 30.74 -19.36
N LYS A 328 10.51 29.68 -19.32
CA LYS A 328 10.56 28.64 -20.35
C LYS A 328 10.52 27.25 -19.73
N LEU A 329 9.78 26.34 -20.36
CA LEU A 329 9.74 24.92 -20.00
C LEU A 329 10.73 24.11 -20.84
N PHE A 330 11.53 23.29 -20.18
CA PHE A 330 12.31 22.24 -20.82
C PHE A 330 11.36 21.14 -21.32
N GLY A 331 11.25 20.99 -22.64
CA GLY A 331 10.23 20.17 -23.29
C GLY A 331 10.43 18.65 -23.23
N PHE A 332 11.37 18.17 -22.41
CA PHE A 332 11.71 16.75 -22.27
C PHE A 332 11.73 16.39 -20.79
N ALA A 333 11.20 15.22 -20.43
CA ALA A 333 11.32 14.70 -19.08
C ALA A 333 12.77 14.26 -18.81
N VAL A 334 13.28 14.63 -17.64
CA VAL A 334 14.65 14.32 -17.19
C VAL A 334 14.62 13.10 -16.28
N SER A 335 15.45 12.09 -16.56
CA SER A 335 15.49 10.84 -15.78
C SER A 335 16.89 10.34 -15.41
N TYR A 336 17.94 10.77 -16.11
CA TYR A 336 19.29 10.19 -15.95
C TYR A 336 20.26 11.19 -15.32
N TYR A 337 20.92 10.83 -14.21
CA TYR A 337 21.84 11.73 -13.49
C TYR A 337 23.22 11.14 -13.17
N GLU A 338 23.35 9.84 -12.89
CA GLU A 338 24.66 9.19 -12.67
C GLU A 338 25.10 8.37 -13.88
N ASP A 339 24.70 7.10 -13.95
CA ASP A 339 25.06 6.20 -15.05
C ASP A 339 23.88 6.04 -16.01
N VAL A 340 23.94 6.75 -17.15
CA VAL A 340 22.90 6.71 -18.18
C VAL A 340 22.73 5.30 -18.75
N ALA A 341 23.81 4.55 -18.94
CA ALA A 341 23.74 3.23 -19.55
C ALA A 341 23.09 2.24 -18.58
N ASN A 342 23.59 2.17 -17.35
CA ASN A 342 23.05 1.28 -16.33
C ASN A 342 21.59 1.66 -15.96
N THR A 343 21.28 2.96 -15.82
CA THR A 343 19.92 3.42 -15.53
C THR A 343 18.96 3.17 -16.69
N ALA A 344 19.38 3.30 -17.95
CA ALA A 344 18.50 2.98 -19.08
C ALA A 344 18.29 1.47 -19.23
N ASP A 345 19.37 0.69 -19.12
CA ASP A 345 19.36 -0.75 -19.34
C ASP A 345 18.55 -1.47 -18.23
N SER A 346 18.66 -1.02 -16.97
CA SER A 346 17.89 -1.59 -15.85
C SER A 346 16.38 -1.34 -15.93
N TYR A 347 15.94 -0.31 -16.68
CA TYR A 347 14.53 0.05 -16.87
C TYR A 347 13.98 -0.37 -18.24
N GLY A 348 14.79 -1.01 -19.09
CA GLY A 348 14.39 -1.41 -20.43
C GLY A 348 14.16 -0.24 -21.39
N ASP A 349 14.79 0.92 -21.14
CA ASP A 349 14.70 2.09 -22.02
C ASP A 349 15.62 1.92 -23.24
N PHE A 350 15.31 0.96 -24.13
CA PHE A 350 16.15 0.60 -25.27
C PHE A 350 16.59 1.77 -26.15
N HIS A 351 15.75 2.79 -26.26
CA HIS A 351 16.00 3.99 -27.08
C HIS A 351 16.58 5.17 -26.31
N ARG A 352 16.69 5.07 -24.98
CA ARG A 352 17.24 6.10 -24.08
C ARG A 352 16.60 7.48 -24.29
N ASP A 353 15.27 7.51 -24.50
CA ASP A 353 14.54 8.70 -24.95
C ASP A 353 14.36 9.79 -23.88
N PHE A 354 14.61 9.51 -22.59
CA PHE A 354 14.62 10.53 -21.54
C PHE A 354 15.87 11.43 -21.61
N SER A 355 15.79 12.63 -21.04
CA SER A 355 16.94 13.56 -20.99
C SER A 355 17.81 13.36 -19.75
N THR A 356 19.08 13.74 -19.87
CA THR A 356 20.05 13.74 -18.77
C THR A 356 20.03 15.08 -18.02
N PHE A 357 20.53 15.09 -16.79
CA PHE A 357 20.69 16.32 -16.02
C PHE A 357 21.66 17.30 -16.70
N ASP A 358 22.77 16.82 -17.27
CA ASP A 358 23.69 17.66 -18.04
C ASP A 358 23.01 18.34 -19.23
N LYS A 359 22.19 17.59 -19.98
CA LYS A 359 21.45 18.15 -21.12
C LYS A 359 20.45 19.21 -20.68
N TRP A 360 19.79 19.00 -19.53
CA TRP A 360 18.94 20.01 -18.92
C TRP A 360 19.75 21.25 -18.48
N MET A 361 20.94 21.08 -17.91
CA MET A 361 21.81 22.18 -17.45
C MET A 361 22.42 22.98 -18.62
N GLU A 362 22.71 22.33 -19.74
CA GLU A 362 23.27 22.97 -20.93
C GLU A 362 22.23 23.72 -21.77
N TRP A 363 20.98 23.23 -21.80
CA TRP A 363 19.90 23.81 -22.58
C TRP A 363 19.54 25.29 -22.27
N PRO A 364 19.45 25.73 -21.00
CA PRO A 364 19.00 27.07 -20.69
C PRO A 364 19.96 28.13 -21.24
N TRP A 365 19.40 29.18 -21.83
CA TRP A 365 20.09 30.44 -22.06
C TRP A 365 20.42 31.11 -20.72
N PRO A 366 21.51 31.90 -20.65
CA PRO A 366 21.75 32.76 -19.50
C PRO A 366 20.53 33.64 -19.21
N PHE A 367 20.19 33.84 -17.94
CA PHE A 367 19.15 34.79 -17.58
C PHE A 367 19.53 36.20 -18.07
N PHE A 368 18.54 36.94 -18.53
CA PHE A 368 18.74 38.31 -19.00
C PHE A 368 17.51 39.18 -18.76
N SER A 369 17.74 40.47 -18.56
CA SER A 369 16.71 41.49 -18.59
C SER A 369 17.26 42.71 -19.31
N VAL A 370 16.51 43.25 -20.29
CA VAL A 370 16.90 44.48 -20.99
C VAL A 370 16.92 45.70 -20.06
N HIS A 371 16.31 45.57 -18.88
CA HIS A 371 16.27 46.61 -17.86
C HIS A 371 17.46 46.56 -16.90
N GLN A 372 18.32 45.53 -16.99
CA GLN A 372 19.51 45.41 -16.14
C GLN A 372 20.79 45.78 -16.86
N GLU A 373 21.58 46.63 -16.23
CA GLU A 373 22.90 47.03 -16.70
C GLU A 373 23.85 45.82 -16.75
N GLY A 374 24.53 45.63 -17.89
CA GLY A 374 25.45 44.50 -18.11
C GLY A 374 24.81 43.23 -18.69
N PHE A 375 23.48 43.09 -18.65
CA PHE A 375 22.77 41.93 -19.21
C PHE A 375 22.21 42.22 -20.60
N LYS A 376 23.00 41.92 -21.64
CA LYS A 376 22.51 41.98 -23.04
C LYS A 376 21.90 40.63 -23.46
N PRO A 377 20.75 40.63 -24.16
CA PRO A 377 20.19 39.41 -24.72
C PRO A 377 21.16 38.78 -25.72
N PRO A 378 21.11 37.46 -25.94
CA PRO A 378 21.90 36.80 -26.99
C PRO A 378 21.62 37.43 -28.36
N ALA A 379 22.66 37.58 -29.19
CA ALA A 379 22.53 38.11 -30.54
C ALA A 379 21.71 37.14 -31.41
N ALA A 380 20.40 37.34 -31.52
CA ALA A 380 19.53 36.55 -32.38
C ALA A 380 18.45 37.42 -33.04
N SER A 381 18.15 37.10 -34.30
CA SER A 381 17.24 37.77 -35.23
C SER A 381 15.74 37.51 -34.99
N TYR A 382 15.33 37.27 -33.74
CA TYR A 382 13.94 36.92 -33.40
C TYR A 382 13.40 37.74 -32.23
N HIS A 383 12.07 37.94 -32.21
CA HIS A 383 11.32 38.59 -31.12
C HIS A 383 11.49 37.85 -29.78
N LEU A 384 12.50 38.24 -29.00
CA LEU A 384 12.73 37.73 -27.66
C LEU A 384 11.92 38.53 -26.62
N PRO A 385 11.47 37.90 -25.53
CA PRO A 385 10.83 38.62 -24.45
C PRO A 385 11.84 39.60 -23.82
N PRO A 386 11.38 40.75 -23.28
CA PRO A 386 12.25 41.76 -22.67
C PRO A 386 12.97 41.26 -21.41
N THR A 387 12.47 40.18 -20.79
CA THR A 387 13.10 39.56 -19.63
C THR A 387 12.88 38.06 -19.69
N PHE A 388 13.93 37.33 -19.33
CA PHE A 388 13.91 35.88 -19.21
C PHE A 388 14.71 35.49 -17.96
N ASN A 389 14.01 34.94 -16.95
CA ASN A 389 14.56 34.79 -15.60
C ASN A 389 14.10 33.52 -14.86
N THR A 390 13.34 32.64 -15.52
CA THR A 390 12.77 31.43 -14.90
C THR A 390 12.79 30.25 -15.87
N TYR A 391 13.24 29.09 -15.39
CA TYR A 391 13.20 27.81 -16.09
C TYR A 391 12.37 26.80 -15.33
N PHE A 392 11.52 26.06 -16.04
CA PHE A 392 10.76 24.94 -15.52
C PHE A 392 11.27 23.65 -16.15
N ALA A 393 11.33 22.57 -15.38
CA ALA A 393 11.61 21.25 -15.89
C ALA A 393 10.88 20.17 -15.10
N PHE A 394 10.54 19.09 -15.81
CA PHE A 394 9.86 17.93 -15.27
C PHE A 394 10.86 16.80 -15.10
N PHE A 395 10.97 16.28 -13.88
CA PHE A 395 11.84 15.18 -13.53
C PHE A 395 11.01 13.92 -13.25
N HIS A 396 11.48 12.79 -13.75
CA HIS A 396 10.87 11.48 -13.54
C HIS A 396 12.00 10.48 -13.27
N THR A 397 12.49 10.47 -12.03
CA THR A 397 13.78 9.85 -11.66
C THR A 397 13.57 8.61 -10.78
N PRO A 398 14.50 7.64 -10.80
CA PRO A 398 14.54 6.54 -9.84
C PRO A 398 14.40 7.00 -8.38
N GLU A 399 13.66 6.24 -7.57
CA GLU A 399 13.62 6.41 -6.11
C GLU A 399 14.42 5.29 -5.45
N GLU A 400 15.72 5.56 -5.21
CA GLU A 400 16.74 4.56 -4.86
C GLU A 400 16.52 3.83 -3.53
N ASP A 401 15.73 4.41 -2.61
CA ASP A 401 15.42 3.83 -1.30
C ASP A 401 14.33 2.73 -1.37
N HIS A 402 13.88 2.34 -2.56
CA HIS A 402 12.93 1.25 -2.74
C HIS A 402 13.59 -0.13 -2.85
N SER A 403 12.97 -1.13 -2.21
CA SER A 403 13.37 -2.54 -2.26
C SER A 403 13.21 -3.20 -3.64
N ARG A 404 12.46 -2.59 -4.56
CA ARG A 404 12.20 -3.10 -5.92
C ARG A 404 13.38 -2.80 -6.86
N LYS A 405 13.75 -3.77 -7.71
CA LYS A 405 14.77 -3.60 -8.77
C LYS A 405 14.16 -3.79 -10.17
N PRO A 406 14.23 -2.79 -11.07
CA PRO A 406 14.67 -1.42 -10.81
C PRO A 406 13.66 -0.68 -9.89
N PRO A 407 14.12 0.35 -9.14
CA PRO A 407 13.21 1.15 -8.33
C PRO A 407 12.14 1.84 -9.19
N PRO A 408 10.96 2.17 -8.66
CA PRO A 408 9.98 2.95 -9.41
C PRO A 408 10.51 4.36 -9.72
N ARG A 409 10.10 4.93 -10.85
CA ARG A 409 10.38 6.33 -11.19
C ARG A 409 9.35 7.25 -10.54
N TYR A 410 9.84 8.30 -9.92
CA TYR A 410 9.07 9.24 -9.14
C TYR A 410 9.05 10.63 -9.79
N PRO A 411 7.86 11.28 -9.96
CA PRO A 411 7.73 12.56 -10.64
C PRO A 411 7.86 13.77 -9.71
N TRP A 412 8.65 14.75 -10.11
CA TRP A 412 8.81 16.03 -9.39
C TRP A 412 9.21 17.16 -10.36
N LEU A 413 9.14 18.41 -9.90
CA LEU A 413 9.47 19.59 -10.72
C LEU A 413 10.70 20.30 -10.16
N ALA A 414 11.52 20.83 -11.06
CA ALA A 414 12.54 21.82 -10.73
C ALA A 414 12.22 23.13 -11.43
N ILE A 415 12.20 24.22 -10.66
CA ILE A 415 12.03 25.58 -11.15
C ILE A 415 13.27 26.38 -10.75
N TRP A 416 14.12 26.69 -11.72
CA TRP A 416 15.32 27.47 -11.51
C TRP A 416 15.09 28.90 -11.95
N ARG A 417 15.23 29.87 -11.05
CA ARG A 417 14.95 31.27 -11.37
C ARG A 417 15.90 32.24 -10.68
N VAL A 418 15.85 33.48 -11.11
CA VAL A 418 16.54 34.58 -10.45
C VAL A 418 15.83 34.93 -9.13
N ARG A 419 16.60 35.13 -8.06
CA ARG A 419 16.09 35.60 -6.76
C ARG A 419 15.70 37.07 -6.86
N GLU A 420 14.53 37.43 -6.35
CA GLU A 420 13.98 38.80 -6.40
C GLU A 420 14.11 39.47 -7.78
N PRO A 421 13.41 38.96 -8.82
CA PRO A 421 13.58 39.41 -10.20
C PRO A 421 13.32 40.91 -10.44
N TYR A 422 12.65 41.60 -9.52
CA TYR A 422 12.36 43.03 -9.58
C TYR A 422 13.51 43.92 -9.06
N ASN A 423 14.48 43.34 -8.34
CA ASN A 423 15.66 44.02 -7.80
C ASN A 423 16.89 43.75 -8.68
N LYS A 424 18.05 44.31 -8.30
CA LYS A 424 19.32 43.93 -8.91
C LYS A 424 19.57 42.44 -8.66
N TRP A 425 19.91 41.71 -9.71
CA TRP A 425 20.09 40.27 -9.62
C TRP A 425 21.42 39.94 -8.96
N MET A 426 21.33 39.36 -7.76
CA MET A 426 22.49 38.97 -6.95
C MET A 426 22.76 37.46 -6.98
N GLY A 427 21.79 36.68 -7.44
CA GLY A 427 21.90 35.23 -7.54
C GLY A 427 20.59 34.59 -7.98
N THR A 428 20.58 33.27 -7.93
CA THR A 428 19.47 32.41 -8.33
C THR A 428 18.94 31.62 -7.15
N GLU A 429 17.72 31.13 -7.29
CA GLU A 429 17.10 30.19 -6.37
C GLU A 429 16.55 28.99 -7.14
N LEU A 430 16.58 27.82 -6.49
CA LEU A 430 16.05 26.58 -7.05
C LEU A 430 14.84 26.15 -6.22
N ILE A 431 13.68 26.07 -6.86
CA ILE A 431 12.44 25.60 -6.23
C ILE A 431 12.20 24.17 -6.72
N ILE A 432 12.20 23.22 -5.79
CA ILE A 432 11.82 21.84 -6.02
C ILE A 432 10.38 21.69 -5.56
N TRP A 433 9.50 21.21 -6.44
CA TRP A 433 8.13 20.90 -6.08
C TRP A 433 7.90 19.40 -6.19
N ASP A 434 7.40 18.81 -5.11
CA ASP A 434 7.24 17.37 -4.97
C ASP A 434 5.89 17.06 -4.32
N VAL A 435 5.07 16.25 -5.00
CA VAL A 435 3.72 15.90 -4.52
C VAL A 435 3.73 15.13 -3.19
N ALA A 436 4.82 14.44 -2.86
CA ALA A 436 4.98 13.74 -1.60
C ALA A 436 5.67 14.60 -0.52
N ALA A 437 6.03 15.87 -0.80
CA ALA A 437 6.72 16.74 0.16
C ALA A 437 5.95 16.87 1.48
N LYS A 438 4.62 17.02 1.41
CA LYS A 438 3.76 17.07 2.59
C LYS A 438 3.92 15.83 3.47
N ASN A 439 3.98 14.66 2.85
CA ASN A 439 4.07 13.38 3.55
C ASN A 439 5.49 13.17 4.09
N ARG A 440 6.52 13.38 3.25
CA ARG A 440 7.94 13.18 3.59
C ARG A 440 8.46 14.13 4.68
N TYR A 441 7.98 15.38 4.71
CA TYR A 441 8.47 16.40 5.64
C TYR A 441 7.37 16.93 6.59
N SER A 442 6.31 16.16 6.81
CA SER A 442 5.16 16.53 7.65
C SER A 442 5.55 16.97 9.07
N ALA A 443 6.53 16.30 9.67
CA ALA A 443 6.99 16.54 11.04
C ALA A 443 8.25 17.42 11.16
N ALA A 444 8.86 17.81 10.03
CA ALA A 444 10.13 18.53 10.02
C ALA A 444 9.91 20.06 10.10
N ASN A 445 10.35 20.70 11.19
CA ASN A 445 10.37 22.16 11.31
C ASN A 445 11.39 22.81 10.36
N GLU A 446 12.48 22.09 10.09
CA GLU A 446 13.56 22.49 9.19
C GLU A 446 13.90 21.31 8.28
N ILE A 447 14.14 21.59 6.99
CA ILE A 447 14.48 20.57 5.99
C ILE A 447 15.93 20.78 5.59
N TYR A 448 16.72 19.72 5.61
CA TYR A 448 18.13 19.75 5.25
C TYR A 448 18.37 19.08 3.89
N GLU A 449 19.39 19.50 3.15
CA GLU A 449 19.71 18.94 1.82
C GLU A 449 19.91 17.43 1.86
N SER A 450 20.58 16.93 2.91
CA SER A 450 20.80 15.50 3.17
C SER A 450 19.52 14.66 3.25
N GLN A 451 18.36 15.27 3.50
CA GLN A 451 17.07 14.62 3.63
C GLN A 451 16.27 14.54 2.32
N LEU A 452 16.74 15.21 1.26
CA LEU A 452 16.07 15.21 -0.05
C LEU A 452 16.36 13.91 -0.82
N LEU A 453 15.62 13.64 -1.90
CA LEU A 453 15.93 12.49 -2.77
C LEU A 453 17.35 12.63 -3.36
N LYS A 454 18.06 11.51 -3.57
CA LYS A 454 19.41 11.52 -4.17
C LYS A 454 19.47 12.29 -5.49
N ALA A 455 18.49 12.09 -6.37
CA ALA A 455 18.35 12.86 -7.60
C ALA A 455 18.16 14.38 -7.35
N GLN A 456 17.45 14.78 -6.30
CA GLN A 456 17.27 16.18 -5.91
C GLN A 456 18.57 16.77 -5.32
N GLN A 457 19.27 16.02 -4.46
CA GLN A 457 20.59 16.39 -3.93
C GLN A 457 21.59 16.62 -5.06
N HIS A 458 21.63 15.68 -6.01
CA HIS A 458 22.50 15.77 -7.19
C HIS A 458 22.17 17.00 -8.04
N LEU A 459 20.88 17.32 -8.25
CA LEU A 459 20.47 18.54 -8.95
C LEU A 459 20.99 19.80 -8.25
N ILE A 460 20.80 19.89 -6.93
CA ILE A 460 21.22 21.06 -6.13
C ILE A 460 22.73 21.25 -6.26
N GLN A 461 23.50 20.16 -6.11
CA GLN A 461 24.96 20.21 -6.22
C GLN A 461 25.40 20.66 -7.63
N MET A 462 24.80 20.10 -8.68
CA MET A 462 25.11 20.49 -10.06
C MET A 462 24.79 21.97 -10.34
N VAL A 463 23.64 22.45 -9.88
CA VAL A 463 23.26 23.86 -10.05
C VAL A 463 24.20 24.76 -9.25
N ARG A 464 24.54 24.39 -8.00
CA ARG A 464 25.49 25.13 -7.15
C ARG A 464 26.87 25.28 -7.79
N GLU A 465 27.38 24.22 -8.41
CA GLU A 465 28.70 24.22 -9.05
C GLU A 465 28.73 25.01 -10.36
N ARG A 466 27.64 24.97 -11.13
CA ARG A 466 27.64 25.46 -12.52
C ARG A 466 26.83 26.76 -12.72
N SER A 467 26.08 27.24 -11.73
CA SER A 467 25.20 28.41 -11.87
C SER A 467 25.96 29.68 -12.26
N GLU A 468 27.08 29.97 -11.60
CA GLU A 468 27.84 31.20 -11.84
C GLU A 468 28.39 31.25 -13.26
N ALA A 469 28.98 30.14 -13.72
CA ALA A 469 29.46 30.00 -15.09
C ALA A 469 28.30 30.13 -16.10
N LYS A 470 27.15 29.50 -15.80
CA LYS A 470 25.98 29.49 -16.69
C LYS A 470 25.26 30.83 -16.77
N HIS A 471 25.25 31.59 -15.69
CA HIS A 471 24.44 32.81 -15.53
C HIS A 471 25.27 34.05 -15.25
N ARG A 472 26.54 34.06 -15.69
CA ARG A 472 27.42 35.25 -15.68
C ARG A 472 27.60 35.84 -14.27
N GLY A 473 27.98 35.01 -13.31
CA GLY A 473 28.27 35.41 -11.93
C GLY A 473 27.06 35.45 -11.01
N LEU A 474 25.96 34.77 -11.37
CA LEU A 474 24.82 34.57 -10.48
C LEU A 474 24.93 33.21 -9.77
N PRO A 475 25.34 33.16 -8.49
CA PRO A 475 25.40 31.92 -7.71
C PRO A 475 24.01 31.38 -7.38
N LEU A 476 23.92 30.10 -6.99
CA LEU A 476 22.75 29.56 -6.31
C LEU A 476 22.78 30.00 -4.84
N LEU A 477 21.79 30.80 -4.43
CA LEU A 477 21.70 31.35 -3.08
C LEU A 477 20.78 30.52 -2.18
N GLU A 478 19.65 30.07 -2.71
CA GLU A 478 18.58 29.48 -1.92
C GLU A 478 17.93 28.30 -2.65
N VAL A 479 17.51 27.32 -1.86
CA VAL A 479 16.73 26.17 -2.34
C VAL A 479 15.44 26.09 -1.54
N TRP A 480 14.32 25.89 -2.23
CA TRP A 480 12.99 25.82 -1.65
C TRP A 480 12.33 24.49 -1.98
N GLN A 481 11.60 23.92 -1.03
CA GLN A 481 10.77 22.74 -1.19
C GLN A 481 9.29 23.14 -1.17
N GLY A 482 8.55 22.79 -2.23
CA GLY A 482 7.11 22.95 -2.35
C GLY A 482 6.36 21.63 -2.36
N GLY A 483 5.02 21.71 -2.37
CA GLY A 483 4.12 20.54 -2.38
C GLY A 483 3.43 20.23 -1.04
N PHE A 484 3.53 21.14 -0.07
CA PHE A 484 2.85 21.02 1.23
C PHE A 484 1.36 21.40 1.19
N GLU A 485 1.03 22.34 0.31
CA GLU A 485 -0.32 22.83 0.05
C GLU A 485 -0.59 22.65 -1.45
N THR A 486 -1.36 21.62 -1.80
CA THR A 486 -1.81 21.36 -3.18
C THR A 486 -3.31 21.60 -3.25
N GLU A 487 -3.76 22.32 -4.28
CA GLU A 487 -5.20 22.47 -4.49
C GLU A 487 -5.84 21.10 -4.77
N PRO A 488 -7.08 20.86 -4.31
CA PRO A 488 -7.78 19.61 -4.57
C PRO A 488 -7.85 19.37 -6.08
N SER A 489 -7.20 18.31 -6.55
CA SER A 489 -7.21 17.94 -7.96
C SER A 489 -8.03 16.68 -8.18
N GLU A 490 -8.67 16.56 -9.35
CA GLU A 490 -9.36 15.34 -9.79
C GLU A 490 -8.40 14.18 -10.13
N TYR A 491 -7.09 14.42 -10.04
CA TYR A 491 -6.04 13.45 -10.34
C TYR A 491 -5.53 12.80 -9.05
N THR A 492 -5.44 11.46 -9.08
CA THR A 492 -4.96 10.64 -7.95
C THR A 492 -3.53 10.12 -8.18
N LEU A 493 -3.09 9.98 -9.44
CA LEU A 493 -1.73 9.53 -9.77
C LEU A 493 -0.70 10.66 -9.57
N PRO A 494 0.44 10.40 -8.87
CA PRO A 494 1.48 11.40 -8.61
C PRO A 494 1.95 12.12 -9.88
N VAL A 495 2.10 11.39 -10.99
CA VAL A 495 2.55 11.97 -12.27
C VAL A 495 1.53 12.94 -12.86
N ASP A 496 0.24 12.65 -12.76
CA ASP A 496 -0.83 13.52 -13.24
C ASP A 496 -0.92 14.78 -12.38
N VAL A 497 -0.84 14.62 -11.06
CA VAL A 497 -0.82 15.74 -10.12
C VAL A 497 0.37 16.67 -10.39
N THR A 498 1.57 16.10 -10.62
CA THR A 498 2.77 16.87 -10.94
C THR A 498 2.66 17.59 -12.30
N VAL A 499 2.14 16.94 -13.34
CA VAL A 499 1.91 17.56 -14.66
C VAL A 499 0.86 18.67 -14.57
N HIS A 500 -0.21 18.46 -13.81
CA HIS A 500 -1.25 19.45 -13.58
C HIS A 500 -0.68 20.68 -12.87
N ASN A 501 0.07 20.48 -11.77
CA ASN A 501 0.70 21.58 -11.04
C ASN A 501 1.70 22.36 -11.91
N LEU A 502 2.43 21.68 -12.82
CA LEU A 502 3.27 22.38 -13.79
C LEU A 502 2.45 23.30 -14.71
N ASP A 503 1.33 22.82 -15.28
CA ASP A 503 0.46 23.65 -16.13
C ASP A 503 -0.12 24.84 -15.36
N VAL A 504 -0.55 24.61 -14.11
CA VAL A 504 -1.10 25.65 -13.22
C VAL A 504 -0.04 26.72 -12.89
N MET A 505 1.16 26.31 -12.46
CA MET A 505 2.26 27.22 -12.15
C MET A 505 2.71 28.05 -13.35
N MET A 506 2.77 27.43 -14.54
CA MET A 506 3.13 28.16 -15.76
C MET A 506 2.04 29.11 -16.24
N SER A 507 0.78 28.83 -15.90
CA SER A 507 -0.37 29.65 -16.28
C SER A 507 -0.54 30.90 -15.43
N ASP A 508 -0.10 30.88 -14.16
CA ASP A 508 -0.09 32.06 -13.28
C ASP A 508 1.12 32.02 -12.33
N CYS A 509 2.32 32.20 -12.89
CA CYS A 509 3.57 32.11 -12.15
C CYS A 509 3.64 33.09 -10.97
N LYS A 510 3.06 34.29 -11.10
CA LYS A 510 3.05 35.28 -10.02
C LYS A 510 2.22 34.82 -8.82
N LEU A 511 1.11 34.14 -9.09
CA LEU A 511 0.22 33.62 -8.06
C LEU A 511 0.86 32.42 -7.34
N TYR A 512 1.38 31.45 -8.09
CA TYR A 512 1.84 30.16 -7.54
C TYR A 512 3.31 30.16 -7.13
N LEU A 513 4.13 31.00 -7.74
CA LEU A 513 5.56 31.13 -7.47
C LEU A 513 5.88 32.62 -7.25
N PRO A 514 5.37 33.24 -6.17
CA PRO A 514 5.67 34.63 -5.87
C PRO A 514 7.18 34.86 -5.69
N ALA A 515 7.64 36.06 -6.03
CA ALA A 515 9.05 36.47 -5.92
C ALA A 515 9.50 36.81 -4.50
N ILE A 516 8.56 36.90 -3.54
CA ILE A 516 8.80 37.37 -2.18
C ILE A 516 8.75 36.16 -1.25
N ASP A 517 9.80 35.95 -0.47
CA ASP A 517 9.99 34.82 0.45
C ASP A 517 8.79 34.63 1.41
N THR A 518 8.26 35.71 1.97
CA THR A 518 7.11 35.65 2.89
C THR A 518 5.84 35.13 2.21
N LEU A 519 5.68 35.37 0.91
CA LEU A 519 4.55 34.86 0.13
C LEU A 519 4.77 33.40 -0.28
N LEU A 520 6.02 32.99 -0.54
CA LEU A 520 6.36 31.58 -0.75
C LEU A 520 6.05 30.76 0.51
N LEU A 521 6.47 31.22 1.68
CA LEU A 521 6.16 30.57 2.97
C LEU A 521 4.65 30.42 3.19
N ARG A 522 3.87 31.48 2.90
CA ARG A 522 2.39 31.46 3.00
C ARG A 522 1.71 30.53 1.98
N ARG A 523 2.42 30.09 0.94
CA ARG A 523 1.96 29.12 -0.05
C ARG A 523 2.49 27.72 0.23
N GLY A 524 2.98 27.50 1.44
CA GLY A 524 3.48 26.21 1.89
C GLY A 524 4.87 25.85 1.33
N PHE A 525 5.63 26.77 0.75
CA PHE A 525 7.03 26.49 0.43
C PHE A 525 7.89 26.60 1.69
N ARG A 526 8.88 25.73 1.85
CA ARG A 526 9.83 25.74 2.96
C ARG A 526 11.25 25.88 2.43
N LYS A 527 12.08 26.67 3.11
CA LYS A 527 13.50 26.82 2.75
C LYS A 527 14.27 25.59 3.18
N ILE A 528 15.20 25.14 2.33
CA ILE A 528 16.09 24.02 2.63
C ILE A 528 17.41 24.56 3.18
N ASN A 529 17.87 23.98 4.28
CA ASN A 529 19.14 24.27 4.92
C ASN A 529 20.26 23.45 4.26
N PRO A 530 21.40 24.07 3.93
CA PRO A 530 22.52 23.35 3.31
C PRO A 530 23.16 22.36 4.30
N GLY A 531 23.57 21.21 3.78
CA GLY A 531 24.34 20.20 4.52
C GLY A 531 23.50 19.17 5.28
N ASP A 532 24.14 18.55 6.29
CA ASP A 532 23.57 17.49 7.09
C ASP A 532 22.71 18.04 8.23
N ALA A 533 21.64 17.32 8.57
CA ALA A 533 20.86 17.64 9.75
C ALA A 533 21.76 17.57 11.01
N PRO A 534 21.66 18.54 11.94
CA PRO A 534 22.52 18.58 13.12
C PRO A 534 22.35 17.30 13.94
N ILE A 535 23.47 16.59 14.16
CA ILE A 535 23.53 15.43 15.06
C ILE A 535 23.19 15.95 16.47
N ARG A 536 22.03 15.54 17.01
CA ARG A 536 21.68 15.82 18.40
C ARG A 536 22.73 15.19 19.32
N GLN A 537 23.70 15.98 19.78
CA GLN A 537 24.51 15.63 20.93
C GLN A 537 23.59 15.52 22.15
N GLU A 538 23.56 14.34 22.77
CA GLU A 538 23.00 14.15 24.10
C GLU A 538 23.71 15.10 25.06
N ARG A 539 23.06 16.21 25.43
CA ARG A 539 23.53 17.06 26.52
C ARG A 539 23.13 16.40 27.83
N HIS A 540 24.14 16.08 28.64
CA HIS A 540 24.01 15.67 30.03
C HIS A 540 23.15 16.68 30.84
N PRO A 541 22.26 16.21 31.73
CA PRO A 541 21.39 17.08 32.51
C PRO A 541 22.07 17.50 33.81
N ALA A 542 22.67 18.68 33.79
CA ALA A 542 22.83 19.52 34.99
C ALA A 542 22.81 20.98 34.52
N ASP A 543 22.03 21.80 35.23
CA ASP A 543 21.90 23.26 35.08
C ASP A 543 20.86 23.79 34.08
N SER A 544 19.56 23.69 34.43
CA SER A 544 18.71 24.88 34.70
C SER A 544 17.25 24.50 35.01
N PRO A 545 16.54 25.28 35.85
CA PRO A 545 15.23 24.92 36.40
C PRO A 545 14.04 25.57 35.67
N MET A 546 12.89 24.89 35.82
CA MET A 546 11.49 25.35 35.71
C MET A 546 10.74 25.04 34.40
N ASP A 547 9.85 24.05 34.54
CA ASP A 547 8.49 23.90 34.04
C ASP A 547 8.18 24.18 32.56
N ILE A 548 7.92 23.09 31.82
CA ILE A 548 6.71 22.83 31.03
C ILE A 548 6.71 21.32 30.65
N ASP A 549 5.55 20.70 30.74
CA ASP A 549 5.27 19.26 30.73
C ASP A 549 6.04 18.39 29.71
N MET A 550 6.71 17.36 30.22
CA MET A 550 7.27 16.25 29.44
C MET A 550 6.15 15.36 28.89
N VAL A 551 6.01 15.30 27.57
CA VAL A 551 5.47 14.11 26.88
C VAL A 551 6.66 13.40 26.23
N GLY A 552 6.88 12.17 26.68
CA GLY A 552 8.10 11.38 26.47
C GLY A 552 8.48 11.13 25.01
N GLY A 553 9.79 11.05 24.79
CA GLY A 553 10.39 10.72 23.52
C GLY A 553 10.04 9.30 23.07
N HIS A 554 9.65 9.18 21.80
CA HIS A 554 9.63 7.90 21.12
C HIS A 554 11.06 7.56 20.68
N ARG A 555 11.56 6.45 21.23
CA ARG A 555 12.76 5.76 20.76
C ARG A 555 12.51 5.30 19.32
N ASN A 556 13.40 5.69 18.42
CA ASN A 556 13.44 5.22 17.04
C ASN A 556 13.97 3.79 17.01
N HIS A 557 13.11 2.83 16.65
CA HIS A 557 13.51 1.59 16.02
C HIS A 557 12.80 1.52 14.66
N GLY A 558 13.55 1.23 13.61
CA GLY A 558 13.13 1.34 12.21
C GLY A 558 12.09 0.31 11.78
N GLY A 559 10.82 0.54 12.11
CA GLY A 559 9.68 -0.18 11.56
C GLY A 559 9.03 0.62 10.44
N GLU A 560 8.89 0.03 9.26
CA GLU A 560 8.06 0.56 8.18
C GLU A 560 6.65 0.89 8.72
N SER A 561 6.12 2.08 8.39
CA SER A 561 4.77 2.48 8.82
C SER A 561 3.74 1.42 8.43
N LYS A 562 2.91 0.97 9.39
CA LYS A 562 1.85 -0.01 9.11
C LYS A 562 0.60 0.68 8.55
N ILE A 563 -0.14 -0.04 7.69
CA ILE A 563 -1.39 0.43 7.09
C ILE A 563 -2.61 -0.26 7.71
N ILE A 564 -3.77 0.40 7.61
CA ILE A 564 -5.07 -0.22 7.86
C ILE A 564 -5.69 -0.54 6.51
N PHE A 565 -6.07 -1.80 6.30
CA PHE A 565 -6.78 -2.23 5.10
C PHE A 565 -8.29 -2.23 5.38
N TYR A 566 -8.96 -1.19 4.88
CA TYR A 566 -10.39 -0.97 5.13
C TYR A 566 -11.29 -1.97 4.42
N PRO A 567 -12.46 -2.28 5.01
CA PRO A 567 -13.47 -3.04 4.30
C PRO A 567 -14.04 -2.20 3.15
N PRO A 568 -14.48 -2.81 2.04
CA PRO A 568 -15.07 -2.10 0.91
C PRO A 568 -16.22 -1.16 1.32
N GLY A 569 -16.46 -0.13 0.50
CA GLY A 569 -17.61 0.77 0.69
C GLY A 569 -18.94 0.01 0.66
N GLY A 570 -19.85 0.41 1.56
CA GLY A 570 -21.18 -0.20 1.75
C GLY A 570 -22.31 0.84 1.74
N ASN A 571 -23.54 0.35 1.91
CA ASN A 571 -24.72 1.21 2.01
C ASN A 571 -24.91 1.65 3.47
N LEU A 572 -24.39 2.81 3.82
CA LEU A 572 -24.38 3.29 5.20
C LEU A 572 -25.53 4.24 5.47
N THR A 573 -26.31 3.94 6.51
CA THR A 573 -27.37 4.81 7.03
C THR A 573 -26.94 5.55 8.31
N GLY A 574 -25.65 5.49 8.68
CA GLY A 574 -25.08 6.07 9.90
C GLY A 574 -23.58 5.80 10.04
N GLN A 575 -23.02 6.07 11.23
CA GLN A 575 -21.61 5.79 11.53
C GLN A 575 -21.35 4.28 11.49
N SER A 576 -20.30 3.88 10.75
CA SER A 576 -19.87 2.48 10.62
C SER A 576 -19.50 1.88 11.98
N ARG A 577 -19.94 0.65 12.22
CA ARG A 577 -19.55 -0.20 13.36
C ARG A 577 -18.30 -1.02 13.05
N CYS A 578 -17.85 -1.04 11.78
CA CYS A 578 -16.64 -1.72 11.32
C CYS A 578 -15.37 -0.92 11.66
N GLU A 579 -15.13 -0.62 12.93
CA GLU A 579 -13.87 -0.03 13.39
C GLU A 579 -12.75 -1.08 13.41
N ASN A 580 -11.50 -0.66 13.23
CA ASN A 580 -10.35 -1.54 13.38
C ASN A 580 -9.96 -1.63 14.86
N PHE A 581 -10.26 -2.77 15.51
CA PHE A 581 -10.06 -2.97 16.95
C PHE A 581 -8.59 -2.98 17.35
N PHE A 582 -7.71 -3.53 16.51
CA PHE A 582 -6.29 -3.57 16.80
C PHE A 582 -5.68 -2.16 16.77
N TYR A 583 -6.02 -1.36 15.75
CA TYR A 583 -5.66 0.05 15.69
C TYR A 583 -6.19 0.84 16.89
N THR A 584 -7.48 0.70 17.23
CA THR A 584 -8.07 1.37 18.39
C THR A 584 -7.36 0.98 19.69
N TRP A 585 -7.01 -0.30 19.84
CA TRP A 585 -6.21 -0.77 20.97
C TRP A 585 -4.83 -0.10 21.00
N VAL A 586 -4.07 -0.11 19.90
CA VAL A 586 -2.74 0.52 19.80
C VAL A 586 -2.78 2.01 20.17
N VAL A 587 -3.78 2.75 19.67
CA VAL A 587 -3.94 4.18 19.98
C VAL A 587 -4.34 4.44 21.44
N SER A 588 -5.03 3.48 22.07
CA SER A 588 -5.45 3.59 23.48
C SER A 588 -4.36 3.28 24.51
N LEU A 589 -3.20 2.76 24.08
CA LEU A 589 -2.13 2.36 24.99
C LEU A 589 -1.49 3.58 25.68
N ASP A 590 -1.47 3.55 27.01
CA ASP A 590 -0.76 4.56 27.82
C ASP A 590 0.75 4.30 27.81
N ARG A 591 1.42 4.81 26.76
CA ARG A 591 2.87 4.71 26.60
C ARG A 591 3.69 5.49 27.65
N ARG A 592 3.05 6.14 28.64
CA ARG A 592 3.74 6.79 29.77
C ARG A 592 4.21 5.78 30.82
N ASN A 593 3.60 4.60 30.86
CA ASN A 593 4.00 3.51 31.75
C ASN A 593 4.74 2.43 30.96
N PRO A 594 6.09 2.39 31.01
CA PRO A 594 6.86 1.42 30.23
C PRO A 594 6.55 -0.01 30.72
N ARG A 595 6.09 -0.85 29.80
CA ARG A 595 5.88 -2.29 30.00
C ARG A 595 6.74 -3.03 28.98
N SER A 596 7.17 -4.24 29.31
CA SER A 596 7.87 -5.11 28.34
C SER A 596 6.92 -5.68 27.30
N ALA A 597 5.67 -5.97 27.68
CA ALA A 597 4.64 -6.48 26.81
C ALA A 597 3.24 -6.00 27.21
N TRP A 598 2.33 -5.99 26.23
CA TRP A 598 0.96 -5.50 26.36
C TRP A 598 -0.05 -6.60 25.98
N PRO A 599 -1.07 -6.85 26.81
CA PRO A 599 -2.11 -7.81 26.48
C PRO A 599 -3.07 -7.22 25.43
N TYR A 600 -3.23 -7.94 24.33
CA TYR A 600 -4.27 -7.73 23.33
C TYR A 600 -5.19 -8.95 23.33
N THR A 601 -6.50 -8.75 23.15
CA THR A 601 -7.47 -9.85 23.04
C THR A 601 -8.20 -9.71 21.72
N PHE A 602 -8.07 -10.73 20.87
CA PHE A 602 -8.76 -10.74 19.59
C PHE A 602 -10.26 -10.88 19.84
N ARG A 603 -11.05 -10.02 19.18
CA ARG A 603 -12.49 -10.22 19.09
C ARG A 603 -12.74 -11.42 18.16
N PRO A 604 -13.68 -12.33 18.48
CA PRO A 604 -13.94 -13.50 17.64
C PRO A 604 -14.20 -13.12 16.18
N THR A 605 -13.48 -13.78 15.25
CA THR A 605 -13.51 -13.43 13.83
C THR A 605 -14.92 -13.44 13.25
N THR A 606 -15.69 -14.45 13.67
CA THR A 606 -17.07 -14.63 13.21
C THR A 606 -17.99 -13.51 13.70
N GLU A 607 -17.76 -12.94 14.88
CA GLU A 607 -18.62 -11.87 15.43
C GLU A 607 -18.41 -10.54 14.73
N TRP A 608 -17.16 -10.10 14.60
CA TRP A 608 -16.89 -8.80 13.99
C TRP A 608 -17.19 -8.82 12.49
N TYR A 609 -16.97 -9.95 11.81
CA TYR A 609 -17.29 -10.05 10.38
C TYR A 609 -18.80 -9.97 10.12
N GLN A 610 -19.65 -10.44 11.04
CA GLN A 610 -21.11 -10.28 10.91
C GLN A 610 -21.53 -8.81 10.95
N GLN A 611 -20.78 -7.93 11.62
CA GLN A 611 -21.05 -6.48 11.57
C GLN A 611 -20.76 -5.92 10.18
N GLN A 612 -19.69 -6.38 9.54
CA GLN A 612 -19.36 -6.04 8.16
C GLN A 612 -20.40 -6.56 7.16
N VAL A 613 -20.96 -7.74 7.41
CA VAL A 613 -22.10 -8.29 6.64
C VAL A 613 -23.35 -7.42 6.81
N ALA A 614 -23.67 -7.02 8.04
CA ALA A 614 -24.83 -6.17 8.32
C ALA A 614 -24.76 -4.80 7.62
N GLU A 615 -23.55 -4.30 7.36
CA GLU A 615 -23.31 -3.03 6.65
C GLU A 615 -23.15 -3.18 5.13
N ASN A 616 -23.29 -4.40 4.58
CA ASN A 616 -23.03 -4.72 3.17
C ASN A 616 -21.62 -4.35 2.70
N ARG A 617 -20.66 -4.43 3.61
CA ARG A 617 -19.23 -4.16 3.38
C ARG A 617 -18.42 -5.44 3.26
N HIS A 618 -19.08 -6.60 3.33
CA HIS A 618 -18.45 -7.91 3.28
C HIS A 618 -18.17 -8.36 1.85
N PHE A 619 -17.59 -9.56 1.76
CA PHE A 619 -17.30 -10.23 0.52
C PHE A 619 -18.14 -11.51 0.44
N GLU A 620 -19.19 -11.50 -0.39
CA GLU A 620 -20.16 -12.59 -0.50
C GLU A 620 -19.58 -13.90 -1.04
N HIS A 621 -18.35 -13.89 -1.59
CA HIS A 621 -17.63 -15.10 -2.01
C HIS A 621 -16.73 -15.69 -0.92
N LEU A 622 -16.47 -14.97 0.18
CA LEU A 622 -15.67 -15.47 1.29
C LEU A 622 -16.53 -16.28 2.26
N ASN A 623 -15.99 -17.42 2.72
CA ASN A 623 -16.53 -18.15 3.85
C ASN A 623 -15.71 -17.87 5.11
N VAL A 624 -16.14 -16.88 5.89
CA VAL A 624 -15.60 -16.60 7.22
C VAL A 624 -16.34 -17.44 8.25
N ALA A 625 -15.66 -18.42 8.83
CA ALA A 625 -16.27 -19.39 9.74
C ALA A 625 -15.26 -19.92 10.77
N SER A 626 -15.77 -20.63 11.79
CA SER A 626 -14.94 -21.35 12.75
C SER A 626 -14.11 -22.44 12.08
N TRP A 627 -13.05 -22.88 12.76
CA TRP A 627 -12.16 -23.90 12.24
C TRP A 627 -12.87 -25.23 11.98
N GLU A 628 -13.86 -25.63 12.79
CA GLU A 628 -14.63 -26.87 12.62
C GLU A 628 -15.32 -26.89 11.26
N ARG A 629 -15.98 -25.78 10.94
CA ARG A 629 -16.74 -25.65 9.71
C ARG A 629 -15.84 -25.68 8.50
N VAL A 630 -14.71 -24.98 8.55
CA VAL A 630 -13.75 -25.00 7.45
C VAL A 630 -13.12 -26.38 7.30
N PHE A 631 -12.71 -27.02 8.40
CA PHE A 631 -12.11 -28.37 8.40
C PHE A 631 -13.06 -29.41 7.80
N GLU A 632 -14.36 -29.33 8.11
CA GLU A 632 -15.39 -30.16 7.49
C GLU A 632 -15.43 -29.95 5.96
N LEU A 633 -15.41 -28.69 5.51
CA LEU A 633 -15.51 -28.34 4.09
C LEU A 633 -14.28 -28.76 3.27
N ILE A 634 -13.09 -28.72 3.87
CA ILE A 634 -11.83 -29.14 3.24
C ILE A 634 -11.45 -30.60 3.57
N ARG A 635 -12.28 -31.29 4.36
CA ARG A 635 -12.16 -32.70 4.75
C ARG A 635 -10.88 -33.04 5.54
N ILE A 636 -10.51 -32.17 6.48
CA ILE A 636 -9.53 -32.52 7.51
C ILE A 636 -10.23 -33.40 8.54
N LEU A 637 -9.69 -34.60 8.78
CA LEU A 637 -10.23 -35.53 9.76
C LEU A 637 -9.98 -35.00 11.17
N THR A 638 -11.03 -34.55 11.85
CA THR A 638 -11.00 -34.33 13.29
C THR A 638 -11.13 -35.66 14.01
N PRO A 639 -10.24 -36.00 14.96
CA PRO A 639 -10.49 -37.13 15.83
C PRO A 639 -11.73 -36.81 16.67
N LYS A 640 -12.86 -37.48 16.39
CA LYS A 640 -14.07 -37.40 17.22
C LYS A 640 -13.68 -37.71 18.66
N SER A 641 -14.09 -36.86 19.60
CA SER A 641 -14.05 -37.16 21.03
C SER A 641 -14.77 -38.50 21.25
N LYS A 642 -14.00 -39.51 21.64
CA LYS A 642 -14.55 -40.79 22.14
C LYS A 642 -15.15 -40.54 23.52
N THR A 643 -16.25 -39.81 23.61
CA THR A 643 -16.97 -39.69 24.89
C THR A 643 -18.49 -39.76 24.78
N GLU A 644 -19.11 -39.64 23.59
CA GLU A 644 -20.59 -39.72 23.49
C GLU A 644 -21.13 -40.95 22.74
N SER A 645 -20.30 -41.91 22.34
CA SER A 645 -20.76 -43.17 21.73
C SER A 645 -20.72 -44.38 22.67
N ARG A 646 -20.70 -44.16 24.00
CA ARG A 646 -20.77 -45.25 24.99
C ARG A 646 -21.97 -45.20 25.94
N GLU A 647 -22.87 -44.23 25.82
CA GLU A 647 -24.09 -44.17 26.65
C GLU A 647 -25.38 -44.57 25.94
N SER A 648 -25.39 -44.81 24.62
CA SER A 648 -26.55 -45.33 23.90
C SER A 648 -26.60 -46.86 23.76
N ASP A 649 -25.63 -47.60 24.34
CA ASP A 649 -25.59 -49.07 24.31
C ASP A 649 -25.74 -49.73 25.69
N LYS A 650 -26.13 -48.98 26.73
CA LYS A 650 -26.56 -49.54 28.02
C LYS A 650 -27.66 -48.72 28.71
N LYS A 651 -28.88 -48.78 28.18
CA LYS A 651 -30.09 -49.16 28.95
C LYS A 651 -31.33 -49.21 28.06
#